data_AF-A0A7W1JY72-F1
#
_entry.id   AF-A0A7W1JY72-F1
#
_cell.length_a   1.000
_cell.length_b   1.000
_cell.length_c   1.000
_cell.angle_alpha   90.00
_cell.angle_beta   90.00
_cell.angle_gamma   90.00
#
_symmetry.space_group_name_H-M   'P 1'
#
loop_
_entity.id
_entity.type
_entity.pdbx_description
1 polymer ?
#
loop_
_entity_poly.entity_id
_entity_poly.type
_entity_poly.pdbx_seq_one_letter_code
_entity_poly.pdbx_strand_id
1 'polypeptide(L)'
;MRVKVARLARRALVLVAVFGLPALAVIAPSGWPSSANAAKASSSGFEGIRLRNVAGWVGLDLRQGAFRFGVSPDPAAMTGGGLCALDYNNDGWIDLFVVNSYSQADVDRWRKHGGLPRSALFRNRKGHFTNVSHHSRAGLAVRGEGCVAADFNRDGYTDLYVTTAGYDKLLWNNRDGTFTEGARAAGISRYGWHAGAAVGDVNGDGRPDLYVAGYTDPNVPVPGSAAGFPNNFAGVRDLLYLNIGHDRNGHSKFREVGVQAGLEAARFDHSLGAVFSDLDADGRLDLYVANDGDPNRLYQNLAWPGGRKADPAGLGFRFEERAAIAGVADPNAGMGVAAADFNSDGHTDLLVSNSRGQGHAVYTGQQPIASGSSFNDVHVAFTPAFGKTFTGWGASWVDLDLDGNLDLVLASGGIPVTNLARDAQPIQVLENMGAAAGAAPRFTDGTALVGGYDLPRVVGRGLTTADFDNNGRLDIAINTIGGKLELLRPTGAVGHWLAVRLAGFSPGAVVTAVLPDGRRLVREVQAGSSYLSSQDPRLHFGLGAATSVSQLIVRYPAGHVVERNNVPADRIVLFRRQTRDSTYARSTQRLAQTAPSLIGGCTRADLKGRSVARVWDEAMLDAIRRDLPAPTTHARNLFHVSAAMWDAWAAYDPQADGYFVTEKDKAPDVEAARETALSYAAYRVLLWRYAYGANVRVTFDELTRTMRSLCYRLDFTSTKGRSPAALGNRIAAAVIRAGRTDGSRERLHYADESYVPVNAPLVVKDPGTAMHDATFWQPLALDQTVAQNGLAVPGNVQTFIGAEWGHVRGFALPQSKRGVPIDPGPPPIGTPPDAAYKQAAVDVIRKSAALDAADGQVIDIGLDELGNNPLGTNDGHGYTVNPSTGQPYAPERVLQADYARVLAEFWADGPSSETPPGHWNVLANTVSNSPLLASRIGTGAANRLRWDVQMYFALNGAAHDAAIAAWGLKRKYQSVRPISMIRYLAEHGQSSDPELPSYDPAGLPLIPGLIELITKESSAPSQRHAALADHVGEIAIRAWRGNPKDPSQVSGAGWILGERWVPYQRATFVTPAFPGFVSGHSTFSRAAAEVLAAYTGSPYFPGGEFTQTFAPGYLKFERGPSKPLTLRWATYYDAADQAGISRIYGGIHIAADDLGGRRIGSTVGKRAFVLAERYFAGTVR
;
A
#
# COMPACT_ATOMS: atom_id res chain seq x y z
N MET A 1 38.20 -18.23 -46.15
CA MET A 1 38.17 -18.13 -47.62
C MET A 1 37.94 -16.66 -48.00
N ARG A 2 38.90 -16.00 -48.70
CA ARG A 2 38.82 -14.68 -49.40
C ARG A 2 38.36 -13.43 -48.57
N VAL A 3 39.20 -12.37 -48.46
CA VAL A 3 39.05 -11.03 -49.14
C VAL A 3 38.26 -9.99 -48.29
N LYS A 4 38.58 -8.68 -48.13
CA LYS A 4 39.60 -7.70 -48.63
C LYS A 4 39.81 -6.57 -47.56
N VAL A 5 41.01 -5.97 -47.38
CA VAL A 5 41.49 -4.60 -47.81
C VAL A 5 40.62 -3.39 -47.36
N ALA A 6 41.05 -2.28 -46.71
CA ALA A 6 42.32 -1.59 -46.36
C ALA A 6 42.70 -0.29 -47.17
N ARG A 7 43.39 0.67 -46.50
CA ARG A 7 43.89 2.03 -46.95
C ARG A 7 42.83 3.17 -46.93
N LEU A 8 43.15 4.48 -46.94
CA LEU A 8 44.40 5.25 -47.17
C LEU A 8 44.42 6.58 -46.32
N ALA A 9 45.49 7.40 -46.39
CA ALA A 9 45.69 8.62 -45.57
C ALA A 9 46.41 9.79 -46.30
N ARG A 10 46.29 11.04 -45.79
CA ARG A 10 47.14 12.27 -45.94
C ARG A 10 46.39 13.54 -45.43
N ARG A 11 46.92 14.78 -45.27
CA ARG A 11 48.13 15.40 -44.63
C ARG A 11 48.33 16.86 -45.16
N ALA A 12 48.13 17.90 -44.33
CA ALA A 12 48.59 19.32 -44.45
C ALA A 12 48.17 20.12 -43.17
N LEU A 13 48.78 21.19 -42.60
CA LEU A 13 50.07 21.94 -42.72
C LEU A 13 50.05 23.35 -43.39
N VAL A 14 50.87 24.30 -42.86
CA VAL A 14 51.30 25.66 -43.40
C VAL A 14 50.28 26.83 -43.21
N LEU A 15 50.57 28.05 -42.70
CA LEU A 15 51.73 28.67 -41.98
C LEU A 15 51.37 29.99 -41.20
N VAL A 16 52.19 30.32 -40.18
CA VAL A 16 52.65 31.65 -39.64
C VAL A 16 51.85 32.97 -39.82
N ALA A 17 51.74 33.74 -38.72
CA ALA A 17 51.92 35.20 -38.66
C ALA A 17 52.39 35.67 -37.25
N VAL A 18 53.22 36.73 -37.15
CA VAL A 18 53.73 37.34 -35.90
C VAL A 18 53.94 38.85 -36.11
N PHE A 19 53.44 39.73 -35.22
CA PHE A 19 53.89 41.14 -35.09
C PHE A 19 53.35 41.83 -33.82
N GLY A 20 54.12 42.79 -33.27
CA GLY A 20 53.58 44.06 -32.73
C GLY A 20 53.19 44.18 -31.24
N LEU A 21 54.04 44.86 -30.46
CA LEU A 21 53.67 45.71 -29.30
C LEU A 21 53.54 47.19 -29.79
N PRO A 22 53.05 48.21 -29.01
CA PRO A 22 52.91 48.24 -27.55
C PRO A 22 51.64 48.93 -26.96
N ALA A 23 51.53 48.83 -25.62
CA ALA A 23 51.06 49.83 -24.63
C ALA A 23 49.73 50.60 -24.82
N LEU A 24 48.83 50.41 -23.84
CA LEU A 24 47.96 51.46 -23.30
C LEU A 24 47.77 51.19 -21.79
N ALA A 25 47.82 52.22 -20.95
CA ALA A 25 47.83 52.08 -19.49
C ALA A 25 46.52 52.55 -18.85
N VAL A 26 46.04 51.78 -17.86
CA VAL A 26 44.95 52.15 -16.93
C VAL A 26 45.38 51.76 -15.51
N ILE A 27 44.93 52.51 -14.50
CA ILE A 27 45.57 52.58 -13.17
C ILE A 27 44.67 52.01 -12.06
N ALA A 28 45.28 51.20 -11.17
CA ALA A 28 44.81 50.82 -9.83
C ALA A 28 43.56 49.90 -9.73
N PRO A 29 43.29 49.26 -8.56
CA PRO A 29 44.07 49.23 -7.31
C PRO A 29 44.58 47.84 -6.89
N SER A 30 45.28 47.80 -5.74
CA SER A 30 45.91 46.65 -5.08
C SER A 30 44.98 45.47 -4.75
N GLY A 31 45.44 44.23 -4.93
CA GLY A 31 44.66 43.02 -4.62
C GLY A 31 45.43 41.69 -4.49
N TRP A 32 46.21 41.54 -3.41
CA TRP A 32 46.60 40.25 -2.77
C TRP A 32 47.57 39.31 -3.56
N PRO A 33 48.32 38.42 -2.85
CA PRO A 33 49.32 37.54 -3.48
C PRO A 33 48.70 36.30 -4.14
N SER A 34 49.37 35.78 -5.18
CA SER A 34 48.90 34.66 -5.99
C SER A 34 49.12 33.29 -5.33
N SER A 35 48.03 32.57 -5.08
CA SER A 35 48.02 31.15 -4.70
C SER A 35 48.28 30.21 -5.90
N ALA A 36 49.45 30.36 -6.53
CA ALA A 36 49.89 29.42 -7.56
C ALA A 36 50.33 28.10 -6.92
N ASN A 37 49.39 27.15 -6.78
CA ASN A 37 49.70 25.77 -6.45
C ASN A 37 48.90 24.84 -7.38
N ALA A 38 49.60 23.89 -8.01
CA ALA A 38 49.03 23.09 -9.08
C ALA A 38 48.05 22.02 -8.57
N ALA A 39 47.05 21.70 -9.39
CA ALA A 39 46.23 20.52 -9.18
C ALA A 39 47.09 19.25 -9.32
N LYS A 40 47.51 18.67 -8.19
CA LYS A 40 47.82 17.23 -8.13
C LYS A 40 46.55 16.47 -8.45
N ALA A 41 46.65 15.42 -9.27
CA ALA A 41 45.68 14.34 -9.19
C ALA A 41 45.75 13.74 -7.78
N SER A 42 44.60 13.44 -7.15
CA SER A 42 44.59 12.74 -5.88
C SER A 42 45.13 11.33 -6.08
N SER A 43 46.17 11.00 -5.30
CA SER A 43 46.51 9.62 -4.95
C SER A 43 45.35 8.99 -4.18
N SER A 44 45.27 7.66 -4.17
CA SER A 44 44.30 6.94 -3.35
C SER A 44 44.64 7.09 -1.86
N GLY A 45 43.64 7.34 -1.02
CA GLY A 45 43.79 7.35 0.44
C GLY A 45 44.12 5.97 0.99
N PHE A 46 43.74 4.91 0.24
CA PHE A 46 44.11 3.54 0.54
C PHE A 46 45.59 3.19 0.21
N GLU A 47 46.40 4.14 -0.30
CA GLU A 47 47.84 3.97 -0.55
C GLU A 47 48.66 3.79 0.74
N GLY A 48 48.66 2.56 1.26
CA GLY A 48 49.41 2.14 2.45
C GLY A 48 48.56 1.32 3.42
N ILE A 49 47.25 1.38 3.29
CA ILE A 49 46.30 0.65 4.14
C ILE A 49 46.31 -0.83 3.78
N ARG A 50 46.37 -1.70 4.79
CA ARG A 50 46.29 -3.16 4.61
C ARG A 50 45.33 -3.79 5.62
N LEU A 51 44.24 -4.37 5.12
CA LEU A 51 43.36 -5.27 5.86
C LEU A 51 44.05 -6.62 6.04
N ARG A 52 43.98 -7.19 7.25
CA ARG A 52 44.51 -8.52 7.57
C ARG A 52 43.48 -9.33 8.34
N ASN A 53 43.26 -10.58 7.96
CA ASN A 53 42.43 -11.48 8.76
C ASN A 53 43.16 -11.85 10.05
N VAL A 54 42.63 -11.43 11.20
CA VAL A 54 43.22 -11.66 12.53
C VAL A 54 42.36 -12.55 13.43
N ALA A 55 41.20 -13.03 12.96
CA ALA A 55 40.21 -13.76 13.78
C ALA A 55 40.83 -14.87 14.65
N GLY A 56 41.62 -15.75 14.03
CA GLY A 56 42.29 -16.86 14.73
C GLY A 56 43.40 -16.42 15.71
N TRP A 57 44.00 -15.24 15.54
CA TRP A 57 45.00 -14.68 16.45
C TRP A 57 44.37 -13.97 17.65
N VAL A 58 43.18 -13.39 17.48
CA VAL A 58 42.44 -12.71 18.54
C VAL A 58 41.52 -13.64 19.35
N GLY A 59 41.36 -14.91 18.97
CA GLY A 59 40.53 -15.88 19.71
C GLY A 59 39.10 -16.06 19.19
N LEU A 60 38.79 -15.52 18.01
CA LEU A 60 37.53 -15.74 17.30
C LEU A 60 37.53 -17.08 16.52
N ASP A 61 37.62 -18.20 17.24
CA ASP A 61 37.43 -19.52 16.62
C ASP A 61 35.95 -19.95 16.68
N LEU A 62 35.24 -19.65 15.60
CA LEU A 62 33.90 -20.17 15.32
C LEU A 62 33.87 -20.74 13.89
N ARG A 63 33.13 -21.84 13.72
CA ARG A 63 32.71 -22.35 12.41
C ARG A 63 31.19 -22.38 12.34
N GLN A 64 30.62 -21.80 11.29
CA GLN A 64 29.16 -21.75 11.10
C GLN A 64 28.61 -23.14 10.74
N GLY A 65 27.35 -23.40 11.05
CA GLY A 65 26.68 -24.68 10.87
C GLY A 65 26.49 -25.05 9.39
N ALA A 66 27.34 -25.94 8.89
CA ALA A 66 27.20 -26.48 7.54
C ALA A 66 26.00 -27.43 7.39
N PHE A 67 25.46 -27.47 6.17
CA PHE A 67 24.55 -28.51 5.69
C PHE A 67 25.26 -29.35 4.61
N ARG A 68 24.65 -30.44 4.13
CA ARG A 68 25.18 -31.22 3.01
C ARG A 68 24.98 -30.47 1.67
N PHE A 69 25.94 -29.64 1.30
CA PHE A 69 25.98 -28.89 0.03
C PHE A 69 25.66 -29.78 -1.18
N GLY A 70 24.73 -29.36 -2.03
CA GLY A 70 24.30 -30.12 -3.21
C GLY A 70 23.48 -31.40 -2.93
N VAL A 71 23.19 -31.73 -1.66
CA VAL A 71 22.44 -32.94 -1.25
C VAL A 71 21.26 -32.61 -0.34
N SER A 72 21.30 -31.49 0.38
CA SER A 72 20.21 -30.99 1.22
C SER A 72 20.03 -29.49 0.97
N PRO A 73 19.20 -29.11 -0.03
CA PRO A 73 18.89 -27.71 -0.31
C PRO A 73 17.91 -27.19 0.74
N ASP A 74 18.46 -26.64 1.83
CA ASP A 74 17.70 -26.08 2.95
C ASP A 74 17.88 -24.56 2.97
N PRO A 75 16.91 -23.77 2.48
CA PRO A 75 17.09 -22.34 2.26
C PRO A 75 17.47 -21.56 3.54
N ALA A 76 16.91 -21.91 4.70
CA ALA A 76 17.22 -21.23 5.97
C ALA A 76 18.58 -21.66 6.59
N ALA A 77 19.29 -22.57 5.94
CA ALA A 77 20.71 -22.81 6.18
C ALA A 77 21.61 -22.13 5.12
N MET A 78 21.03 -21.59 4.04
CA MET A 78 21.73 -20.87 2.96
C MET A 78 21.66 -19.34 3.07
N THR A 79 20.61 -18.80 3.70
CA THR A 79 20.50 -17.40 4.15
C THR A 79 21.56 -17.12 5.22
N GLY A 80 21.50 -17.83 6.35
CA GLY A 80 22.53 -17.84 7.37
C GLY A 80 22.57 -16.58 8.25
N GLY A 81 23.61 -16.51 9.09
CA GLY A 81 23.62 -15.67 10.28
C GLY A 81 24.10 -14.22 10.08
N GLY A 82 23.39 -13.29 10.70
CA GLY A 82 23.83 -11.94 11.05
C GLY A 82 24.91 -11.90 12.15
N LEU A 83 25.36 -10.68 12.46
CA LEU A 83 26.34 -10.34 13.49
C LEU A 83 25.87 -9.13 14.30
N CYS A 84 26.16 -9.09 15.60
CA CYS A 84 25.88 -7.92 16.43
C CYS A 84 27.11 -7.51 17.25
N ALA A 85 27.58 -6.29 17.03
CA ALA A 85 28.53 -5.60 17.89
C ALA A 85 27.80 -4.96 19.09
N LEU A 86 28.27 -5.19 20.32
CA LEU A 86 27.68 -4.63 21.54
C LEU A 86 28.66 -4.62 22.70
N ASP A 87 28.60 -3.65 23.62
CA ASP A 87 29.26 -3.75 24.93
C ASP A 87 28.29 -4.40 25.92
N TYR A 88 28.23 -5.74 25.96
CA TYR A 88 27.17 -6.43 26.72
C TYR A 88 27.37 -6.30 28.25
N ASN A 89 28.54 -5.86 28.68
CA ASN A 89 28.97 -5.90 30.07
C ASN A 89 29.39 -4.52 30.63
N ASN A 90 29.28 -3.46 29.82
CA ASN A 90 29.65 -2.07 30.12
C ASN A 90 31.13 -1.87 30.52
N ASP A 91 32.06 -2.71 30.04
CA ASP A 91 33.51 -2.56 30.31
C ASP A 91 34.27 -1.71 29.28
N GLY A 92 33.58 -1.19 28.26
CA GLY A 92 34.13 -0.28 27.25
C GLY A 92 34.82 -0.96 26.08
N TRP A 93 34.76 -2.29 25.99
CA TRP A 93 35.20 -3.06 24.83
C TRP A 93 33.96 -3.59 24.10
N ILE A 94 33.94 -3.45 22.77
CA ILE A 94 32.82 -3.97 21.98
C ILE A 94 32.98 -5.49 21.86
N ASP A 95 32.04 -6.23 22.41
CA ASP A 95 31.89 -7.68 22.29
C ASP A 95 31.22 -8.04 20.94
N LEU A 96 31.31 -9.30 20.52
CA LEU A 96 30.74 -9.78 19.25
C LEU A 96 29.78 -10.96 19.48
N PHE A 97 28.52 -10.79 19.10
CA PHE A 97 27.54 -11.87 19.00
C PHE A 97 27.40 -12.34 17.54
N VAL A 98 27.34 -13.66 17.35
CA VAL A 98 27.32 -14.32 16.03
C VAL A 98 26.13 -15.26 15.94
N VAL A 99 25.26 -15.04 14.96
CA VAL A 99 24.11 -15.91 14.72
C VAL A 99 24.53 -17.17 13.96
N ASN A 100 23.97 -18.32 14.35
CA ASN A 100 24.27 -19.61 13.73
C ASN A 100 22.96 -20.30 13.29
N SER A 101 23.05 -21.11 12.24
CA SER A 101 21.93 -21.90 11.71
C SER A 101 22.39 -23.33 11.39
N TYR A 102 21.47 -24.18 10.95
CA TYR A 102 21.74 -25.54 10.51
C TYR A 102 20.60 -26.05 9.62
N SER A 103 20.88 -27.01 8.73
CA SER A 103 19.79 -27.67 8.02
C SER A 103 19.01 -28.60 8.94
N GLN A 104 17.68 -28.54 8.81
CA GLN A 104 16.75 -29.44 9.49
C GLN A 104 17.00 -30.91 9.09
N ALA A 105 17.44 -31.16 7.85
CA ALA A 105 17.78 -32.50 7.34
C ALA A 105 19.11 -33.07 7.90
N ASP A 106 19.89 -32.27 8.63
CA ASP A 106 21.15 -32.68 9.26
C ASP A 106 21.07 -32.71 10.81
N VAL A 107 19.89 -32.52 11.41
CA VAL A 107 19.70 -32.51 12.88
C VAL A 107 20.26 -33.78 13.55
N ASP A 108 19.96 -34.97 13.04
CA ASP A 108 20.46 -36.24 13.61
C ASP A 108 21.97 -36.39 13.47
N ARG A 109 22.54 -35.89 12.37
CA ARG A 109 23.99 -35.85 12.15
C ARG A 109 24.64 -34.95 13.20
N TRP A 110 24.11 -33.75 13.42
CA TRP A 110 24.59 -32.82 14.44
C TRP A 110 24.47 -33.40 15.86
N ARG A 111 23.32 -34.00 16.21
CA ARG A 111 23.13 -34.70 17.50
C ARG A 111 24.16 -35.81 17.74
N LYS A 112 24.55 -36.57 16.70
CA LYS A 112 25.61 -37.59 16.77
C LYS A 112 27.02 -37.02 16.91
N HIS A 113 27.25 -35.74 16.62
CA HIS A 113 28.55 -35.06 16.68
C HIS A 113 28.62 -34.01 17.81
N GLY A 114 27.92 -34.24 18.92
CA GLY A 114 28.00 -33.41 20.14
C GLY A 114 26.92 -32.34 20.30
N GLY A 115 26.09 -32.09 19.29
CA GLY A 115 24.94 -31.19 19.40
C GLY A 115 24.65 -30.39 18.13
N LEU A 116 23.55 -29.64 18.17
CA LEU A 116 23.21 -28.65 17.14
C LEU A 116 24.22 -27.49 17.16
N PRO A 117 24.58 -26.89 16.01
CA PRO A 117 25.28 -25.62 15.96
C PRO A 117 24.57 -24.55 16.80
N ARG A 118 25.36 -23.67 17.42
CA ARG A 118 24.86 -22.66 18.35
C ARG A 118 25.38 -21.28 17.96
N SER A 119 24.54 -20.25 18.13
CA SER A 119 24.98 -18.86 18.15
C SER A 119 26.03 -18.66 19.24
N ALA A 120 26.92 -17.69 19.09
CA ALA A 120 28.04 -17.49 19.99
C ALA A 120 28.19 -16.03 20.43
N LEU A 121 28.48 -15.82 21.72
CA LEU A 121 28.91 -14.54 22.27
C LEU A 121 30.41 -14.62 22.59
N PHE A 122 31.18 -13.70 22.01
CA PHE A 122 32.60 -13.53 22.25
C PHE A 122 32.83 -12.25 23.05
N ARG A 123 33.22 -12.39 24.31
CA ARG A 123 33.63 -11.24 25.13
C ARG A 123 34.97 -10.72 24.66
N ASN A 124 35.07 -9.44 24.40
CA ASN A 124 36.29 -8.74 24.07
C ASN A 124 36.98 -8.21 25.33
N ARG A 125 38.31 -8.22 25.34
CA ARG A 125 39.17 -7.46 26.25
C ARG A 125 40.40 -7.00 25.46
N LYS A 126 40.52 -5.70 25.21
CA LYS A 126 41.69 -5.09 24.53
C LYS A 126 42.00 -5.72 23.16
N GLY A 127 40.96 -5.99 22.36
CA GLY A 127 41.09 -6.60 21.05
C GLY A 127 41.26 -8.12 21.03
N HIS A 128 41.27 -8.78 22.20
CA HIS A 128 41.28 -10.24 22.32
C HIS A 128 39.92 -10.76 22.79
N PHE A 129 39.42 -11.79 22.12
CA PHE A 129 38.10 -12.36 22.34
C PHE A 129 38.16 -13.68 23.12
N THR A 130 37.12 -13.95 23.89
CA THR A 130 36.90 -15.21 24.60
C THR A 130 35.45 -15.65 24.41
N ASN A 131 35.24 -16.88 23.96
CA ASN A 131 33.90 -17.43 23.81
C ASN A 131 33.24 -17.63 25.19
N VAL A 132 32.23 -16.82 25.50
CA VAL A 132 31.50 -16.84 26.80
C VAL A 132 30.11 -17.47 26.68
N SER A 133 29.68 -17.89 25.48
CA SER A 133 28.32 -18.30 25.12
C SER A 133 27.60 -19.27 26.08
N HIS A 134 28.36 -20.17 26.72
CA HIS A 134 27.82 -21.11 27.72
C HIS A 134 27.60 -20.43 29.08
N HIS A 135 28.59 -19.65 29.54
CA HIS A 135 28.54 -18.91 30.80
C HIS A 135 27.49 -17.79 30.77
N SER A 136 27.49 -16.99 29.70
CA SER A 136 26.51 -15.93 29.48
C SER A 136 25.11 -16.44 29.13
N ARG A 137 24.96 -17.75 28.84
CA ARG A 137 23.72 -18.40 28.37
C ARG A 137 23.20 -17.92 27.00
N ALA A 138 23.90 -17.00 26.32
CA ALA A 138 23.55 -16.50 24.99
C ALA A 138 23.71 -17.54 23.86
N GLY A 139 24.29 -18.71 24.14
CA GLY A 139 24.51 -19.78 23.16
C GLY A 139 23.25 -20.48 22.66
N LEU A 140 22.43 -19.81 21.84
CA LEU A 140 21.18 -20.32 21.29
C LEU A 140 21.40 -21.48 20.30
N ALA A 141 20.70 -22.60 20.47
CA ALA A 141 20.70 -23.74 19.55
C ALA A 141 19.43 -23.73 18.69
N VAL A 142 19.40 -22.87 17.67
CA VAL A 142 18.24 -22.59 16.80
C VAL A 142 18.68 -22.44 15.34
N ARG A 143 17.73 -22.46 14.40
CA ARG A 143 17.93 -21.99 13.01
C ARG A 143 17.76 -20.47 13.01
N GLY A 144 18.83 -19.76 13.35
CA GLY A 144 18.85 -18.30 13.50
C GLY A 144 19.27 -17.59 12.21
N GLU A 145 18.61 -16.47 11.93
CA GLU A 145 18.86 -15.64 10.74
C GLU A 145 19.60 -14.35 11.13
N GLY A 146 18.95 -13.45 11.86
CA GLY A 146 19.48 -12.13 12.21
C GLY A 146 19.59 -11.88 13.71
N CYS A 147 20.19 -10.75 14.06
CA CYS A 147 20.12 -10.20 15.41
C CYS A 147 20.02 -8.67 15.38
N VAL A 148 19.46 -8.10 16.46
CA VAL A 148 19.61 -6.68 16.76
C VAL A 148 19.94 -6.49 18.25
N ALA A 149 20.92 -5.63 18.52
CA ALA A 149 21.39 -5.29 19.85
C ALA A 149 20.80 -3.93 20.29
N ALA A 150 20.08 -3.91 21.41
CA ALA A 150 19.37 -2.72 21.90
C ALA A 150 19.15 -2.78 23.42
N ASP A 151 19.03 -1.63 24.07
CA ASP A 151 18.62 -1.53 25.48
C ASP A 151 17.09 -1.44 25.56
N PHE A 152 16.40 -2.58 25.42
CA PHE A 152 14.93 -2.61 25.25
C PHE A 152 14.17 -2.26 26.53
N ASN A 153 14.79 -2.45 27.70
CA ASN A 153 14.24 -2.09 29.00
C ASN A 153 14.72 -0.72 29.53
N ARG A 154 15.68 -0.06 28.84
CA ARG A 154 16.29 1.22 29.21
C ARG A 154 16.94 1.22 30.59
N ASP A 155 17.60 0.11 30.94
CA ASP A 155 18.34 -0.03 32.20
C ASP A 155 19.85 0.26 32.07
N GLY A 156 20.32 0.48 30.83
CA GLY A 156 21.70 0.81 30.50
C GLY A 156 22.55 -0.39 30.07
N TYR A 157 22.00 -1.60 30.03
CA TYR A 157 22.67 -2.81 29.53
C TYR A 157 22.03 -3.28 28.22
N THR A 158 22.86 -3.71 27.27
CA THR A 158 22.36 -4.12 25.94
C THR A 158 21.77 -5.54 25.98
N ASP A 159 20.50 -5.65 25.62
CA ASP A 159 19.79 -6.90 25.32
C ASP A 159 20.07 -7.36 23.88
N LEU A 160 19.73 -8.62 23.57
CA LEU A 160 19.84 -9.18 22.21
C LEU A 160 18.49 -9.75 21.75
N TYR A 161 17.97 -9.25 20.63
CA TYR A 161 16.93 -9.92 19.85
C TYR A 161 17.56 -10.76 18.75
N VAL A 162 17.02 -11.96 18.50
CA VAL A 162 17.52 -12.92 17.50
C VAL A 162 16.34 -13.52 16.73
N THR A 163 16.30 -13.28 15.42
CA THR A 163 15.29 -13.78 14.50
C THR A 163 15.61 -15.19 14.03
N THR A 164 14.58 -15.93 13.60
CA THR A 164 14.69 -17.36 13.30
C THR A 164 13.75 -17.80 12.18
N ALA A 165 14.09 -18.93 11.57
CA ALA A 165 13.14 -19.76 10.83
C ALA A 165 12.25 -20.57 11.82
N GLY A 166 11.40 -19.88 12.60
CA GLY A 166 10.45 -20.49 13.53
C GLY A 166 9.90 -19.55 14.63
N TYR A 167 10.52 -19.58 15.81
CA TYR A 167 10.17 -18.73 16.97
C TYR A 167 11.39 -17.95 17.43
N ASP A 168 11.30 -16.62 17.39
CA ASP A 168 12.40 -15.71 17.74
C ASP A 168 12.73 -15.70 19.23
N LYS A 169 13.86 -15.09 19.57
CA LYS A 169 14.43 -15.07 20.94
C LYS A 169 14.73 -13.65 21.36
N LEU A 170 14.40 -13.31 22.60
CA LEU A 170 14.76 -12.04 23.24
C LEU A 170 15.52 -12.38 24.51
N LEU A 171 16.80 -12.05 24.52
CA LEU A 171 17.73 -12.30 25.59
C LEU A 171 17.86 -11.03 26.44
N TRP A 172 17.18 -11.02 27.58
CA TRP A 172 17.29 -9.97 28.59
C TRP A 172 18.65 -10.04 29.28
N ASN A 173 19.35 -8.92 29.38
CA ASN A 173 20.65 -8.84 30.05
C ASN A 173 20.46 -8.77 31.57
N ASN A 174 20.95 -9.78 32.31
CA ASN A 174 20.77 -9.88 33.75
C ASN A 174 21.74 -8.95 34.53
N ARG A 175 22.61 -8.20 33.84
CA ARG A 175 23.64 -7.29 34.40
C ARG A 175 24.75 -7.97 35.22
N ASP A 176 24.70 -9.29 35.38
CA ASP A 176 25.74 -10.14 35.97
C ASP A 176 26.68 -10.78 34.93
N GLY A 177 26.49 -10.44 33.64
CA GLY A 177 27.19 -11.04 32.51
C GLY A 177 26.46 -12.26 31.89
N THR A 178 25.25 -12.58 32.36
CA THR A 178 24.38 -13.63 31.82
C THR A 178 23.09 -13.06 31.22
N PHE A 179 22.42 -13.88 30.41
CA PHE A 179 21.16 -13.55 29.75
C PHE A 179 20.01 -14.48 30.14
N THR A 180 18.78 -13.98 30.04
CA THR A 180 17.54 -14.72 30.24
C THR A 180 16.64 -14.63 29.00
N GLU A 181 16.30 -15.75 28.38
CA GLU A 181 15.33 -15.77 27.27
C GLU A 181 13.92 -15.43 27.78
N GLY A 182 13.23 -14.52 27.08
CA GLY A 182 11.93 -14.04 27.51
C GLY A 182 11.02 -13.48 26.40
N ALA A 183 11.23 -13.79 25.11
CA ALA A 183 10.42 -13.27 24.00
C ALA A 183 8.91 -13.49 24.24
N ARG A 184 8.52 -14.74 24.50
CA ARG A 184 7.11 -15.10 24.76
C ARG A 184 6.53 -14.37 25.97
N ALA A 185 7.34 -14.19 27.02
CA ALA A 185 6.93 -13.45 28.21
C ALA A 185 6.82 -11.93 27.95
N ALA A 186 7.63 -11.40 27.04
CA ALA A 186 7.59 -10.01 26.59
C ALA A 186 6.41 -9.71 25.66
N GLY A 187 5.77 -10.74 25.09
CA GLY A 187 4.66 -10.62 24.13
C GLY A 187 5.04 -11.01 22.69
N ILE A 188 6.33 -11.19 22.43
CA ILE A 188 6.86 -11.62 21.13
C ILE A 188 6.69 -13.14 21.02
N SER A 189 5.63 -13.55 20.33
CA SER A 189 5.21 -14.97 20.27
C SER A 189 4.66 -15.41 18.91
N ARG A 190 4.86 -14.60 17.87
CA ARG A 190 4.54 -14.98 16.48
C ARG A 190 5.47 -16.13 16.03
N TYR A 191 4.93 -17.03 15.23
CA TYR A 191 5.69 -18.06 14.51
C TYR A 191 5.78 -17.63 13.04
N GLY A 192 6.93 -17.81 12.43
CA GLY A 192 7.20 -17.48 11.04
C GLY A 192 8.67 -17.66 10.71
N TRP A 193 9.04 -17.50 9.45
CA TRP A 193 10.43 -17.26 9.10
C TRP A 193 10.66 -15.75 9.10
N HIS A 194 11.39 -15.27 10.10
CA HIS A 194 11.75 -13.86 10.22
C HIS A 194 13.23 -13.67 9.89
N ALA A 195 13.55 -12.59 9.19
CA ALA A 195 14.90 -12.30 8.71
C ALA A 195 15.53 -11.12 9.46
N GLY A 196 15.39 -9.89 8.95
CA GLY A 196 15.93 -8.68 9.58
C GLY A 196 15.14 -8.23 10.79
N ALA A 197 15.77 -7.39 11.60
CA ALA A 197 15.13 -6.67 12.70
C ALA A 197 15.78 -5.29 12.85
N ALA A 198 14.97 -4.28 13.13
CA ALA A 198 15.41 -2.90 13.32
C ALA A 198 14.70 -2.29 14.54
N VAL A 199 15.33 -1.32 15.21
CA VAL A 199 14.86 -0.76 16.48
C VAL A 199 14.86 0.76 16.45
N GLY A 200 13.74 1.38 16.84
CA GLY A 200 13.51 2.83 16.78
C GLY A 200 12.41 3.30 17.74
N ASP A 201 12.33 4.60 18.05
CA ASP A 201 11.19 5.19 18.79
C ASP A 201 10.15 5.71 17.80
N VAL A 202 9.46 4.79 17.10
CA VAL A 202 8.58 5.15 15.97
C VAL A 202 7.35 5.95 16.39
N ASN A 203 6.99 5.89 17.67
CA ASN A 203 5.83 6.59 18.24
C ASN A 203 6.18 7.87 19.04
N GLY A 204 7.47 8.14 19.26
CA GLY A 204 7.96 9.34 19.94
C GLY A 204 7.68 9.39 21.45
N ASP A 205 7.60 8.24 22.12
CA ASP A 205 7.38 8.17 23.58
C ASP A 205 8.59 7.67 24.40
N GLY A 206 9.76 7.64 23.75
CA GLY A 206 11.07 7.45 24.35
C GLY A 206 11.39 6.01 24.71
N ARG A 207 10.70 5.03 24.10
CA ARG A 207 10.94 3.59 24.29
C ARG A 207 11.34 2.94 22.97
N PRO A 208 12.30 2.01 22.95
CA PRO A 208 12.64 1.30 21.72
C PRO A 208 11.51 0.34 21.33
N ASP A 209 10.90 0.62 20.20
CA ASP A 209 9.99 -0.24 19.45
C ASP A 209 10.80 -1.11 18.47
N LEU A 210 10.29 -2.28 18.11
CA LEU A 210 11.01 -3.31 17.34
C LEU A 210 10.25 -3.66 16.05
N TYR A 211 10.86 -3.44 14.89
CA TYR A 211 10.42 -4.02 13.62
C TYR A 211 11.11 -5.36 13.37
N VAL A 212 10.38 -6.29 12.74
CA VAL A 212 10.87 -7.62 12.35
C VAL A 212 10.36 -7.94 10.94
N ALA A 213 11.28 -8.22 10.01
CA ALA A 213 10.99 -8.58 8.64
C ALA A 213 10.49 -10.03 8.53
N GLY A 214 9.37 -10.25 7.83
CA GLY A 214 8.86 -11.57 7.48
C GLY A 214 9.36 -12.00 6.10
N TYR A 215 9.97 -13.18 6.01
CA TYR A 215 10.55 -13.68 4.77
C TYR A 215 9.58 -14.58 3.99
N THR A 216 9.59 -15.90 4.18
CA THR A 216 8.77 -16.84 3.37
C THR A 216 8.27 -18.03 4.17
N ASP A 217 7.09 -18.56 3.83
CA ASP A 217 6.56 -19.80 4.40
C ASP A 217 6.72 -20.98 3.42
N PRO A 218 7.76 -21.83 3.59
CA PRO A 218 7.99 -22.98 2.71
C PRO A 218 6.92 -24.08 2.81
N ASN A 219 5.91 -23.94 3.68
CA ASN A 219 4.75 -24.82 3.75
C ASN A 219 3.59 -24.34 2.86
N VAL A 220 3.67 -23.12 2.29
CA VAL A 220 2.62 -22.50 1.47
C VAL A 220 3.17 -22.17 0.07
N PRO A 221 3.34 -23.17 -0.82
CA PRO A 221 3.78 -22.95 -2.19
C PRO A 221 2.71 -22.21 -3.01
N VAL A 222 3.14 -21.32 -3.91
CA VAL A 222 2.26 -20.61 -4.84
C VAL A 222 1.88 -21.56 -6.00
N PRO A 223 0.60 -21.96 -6.14
CA PRO A 223 0.20 -22.97 -7.12
C PRO A 223 0.52 -22.55 -8.56
N GLY A 224 1.21 -23.41 -9.30
CA GLY A 224 1.59 -23.15 -10.70
C GLY A 224 2.70 -22.11 -10.90
N SER A 225 3.34 -21.60 -9.83
CA SER A 225 4.44 -20.63 -9.97
C SER A 225 5.65 -21.25 -10.66
N ALA A 226 6.12 -20.60 -11.72
CA ALA A 226 7.39 -20.88 -12.39
C ALA A 226 8.55 -20.01 -11.86
N ALA A 227 8.33 -19.25 -10.78
CA ALA A 227 9.35 -18.40 -10.17
C ALA A 227 10.44 -19.23 -9.46
N GLY A 228 11.56 -18.57 -9.18
CA GLY A 228 12.57 -19.09 -8.26
C GLY A 228 12.12 -18.98 -6.80
N PHE A 229 12.94 -19.52 -5.90
CA PHE A 229 12.87 -19.19 -4.47
C PHE A 229 13.36 -17.74 -4.27
N PRO A 230 12.69 -16.92 -3.44
CA PRO A 230 11.58 -17.28 -2.55
C PRO A 230 10.18 -17.18 -3.17
N ASN A 231 9.99 -16.48 -4.29
CA ASN A 231 8.67 -16.09 -4.83
C ASN A 231 7.84 -17.25 -5.43
N ASN A 232 8.28 -18.50 -5.27
CA ASN A 232 7.47 -19.71 -5.46
C ASN A 232 6.75 -20.17 -4.17
N PHE A 233 6.94 -19.48 -3.05
CA PHE A 233 6.21 -19.62 -1.80
C PHE A 233 5.54 -18.29 -1.41
N ALA A 234 4.65 -18.32 -0.42
CA ALA A 234 4.01 -17.12 0.12
C ALA A 234 4.94 -16.39 1.10
N GLY A 235 4.95 -15.05 1.03
CA GLY A 235 5.67 -14.21 1.98
C GLY A 235 5.15 -14.36 3.41
N VAL A 236 6.03 -14.16 4.39
CA VAL A 236 5.64 -14.07 5.82
C VAL A 236 5.39 -12.60 6.16
N ARG A 237 4.36 -12.33 6.97
CA ARG A 237 4.02 -10.96 7.30
C ARG A 237 5.00 -10.30 8.29
N ASP A 238 5.52 -9.14 7.90
CA ASP A 238 6.19 -8.14 8.74
C ASP A 238 5.48 -7.83 10.06
N LEU A 239 6.28 -7.57 11.10
CA LEU A 239 5.81 -7.29 12.45
C LEU A 239 6.39 -5.97 12.97
N LEU A 240 5.53 -5.14 13.56
CA LEU A 240 5.95 -3.99 14.37
C LEU A 240 5.50 -4.18 15.80
N TYR A 241 6.44 -4.24 16.73
CA TYR A 241 6.25 -4.43 18.16
C TYR A 241 6.47 -3.12 18.91
N LEU A 242 5.38 -2.43 19.28
CA LEU A 242 5.48 -1.25 20.14
C LEU A 242 5.74 -1.67 21.59
N ASN A 243 6.71 -1.04 22.21
CA ASN A 243 7.06 -1.19 23.61
C ASN A 243 6.02 -0.47 24.48
N ILE A 244 5.19 -1.20 25.21
CA ILE A 244 4.09 -0.67 26.02
C ILE A 244 4.48 -0.44 27.49
N GLY A 245 5.78 -0.44 27.81
CA GLY A 245 6.31 -0.26 29.16
C GLY A 245 6.67 -1.57 29.86
N HIS A 246 7.19 -1.47 31.08
CA HIS A 246 7.86 -2.57 31.76
C HIS A 246 6.89 -3.35 32.67
N ASP A 247 7.21 -4.60 32.99
CA ASP A 247 6.53 -5.36 34.05
C ASP A 247 7.19 -5.20 35.43
N ARG A 248 6.71 -5.99 36.41
CA ARG A 248 7.17 -5.97 37.80
C ARG A 248 8.63 -6.36 37.99
N ASN A 249 9.25 -7.03 37.02
CA ASN A 249 10.66 -7.41 37.03
C ASN A 249 11.53 -6.38 36.28
N GLY A 250 10.93 -5.35 35.68
CA GLY A 250 11.62 -4.32 34.90
C GLY A 250 11.78 -4.64 33.42
N HIS A 251 11.38 -5.83 32.95
CA HIS A 251 11.48 -6.22 31.53
C HIS A 251 10.37 -5.55 30.71
N SER A 252 10.68 -5.07 29.50
CA SER A 252 9.66 -4.45 28.63
C SER A 252 8.64 -5.45 28.11
N LYS A 253 7.40 -4.97 27.94
CA LYS A 253 6.33 -5.65 27.21
C LYS A 253 6.14 -5.00 25.86
N PHE A 254 5.83 -5.83 24.88
CA PHE A 254 5.57 -5.42 23.51
C PHE A 254 4.15 -5.79 23.10
N ARG A 255 3.56 -4.94 22.25
CA ARG A 255 2.31 -5.21 21.55
C ARG A 255 2.60 -5.14 20.05
N GLU A 256 2.29 -6.22 19.34
CA GLU A 256 2.35 -6.20 17.87
C GLU A 256 1.21 -5.34 17.31
N VAL A 257 1.54 -4.49 16.33
CA VAL A 257 0.64 -3.49 15.73
C VAL A 257 0.83 -3.32 14.21
N GLY A 258 1.51 -4.23 13.51
CA GLY A 258 1.94 -3.99 12.11
C GLY A 258 0.78 -3.58 11.19
N VAL A 259 -0.38 -4.26 11.35
CA VAL A 259 -1.66 -3.92 10.72
C VAL A 259 -2.07 -2.48 11.02
N GLN A 260 -2.18 -2.14 12.31
CA GLN A 260 -2.73 -0.87 12.78
C GLN A 260 -1.80 0.31 12.54
N ALA A 261 -0.51 0.03 12.37
CA ALA A 261 0.49 0.99 11.96
C ALA A 261 0.55 1.17 10.44
N GLY A 262 -0.13 0.36 9.62
CA GLY A 262 -0.19 0.56 8.16
C GLY A 262 0.94 -0.08 7.35
N LEU A 263 1.56 -1.15 7.84
CA LEU A 263 2.58 -1.88 7.06
C LEU A 263 2.01 -2.76 5.92
N GLU A 264 0.71 -3.07 5.94
CA GLU A 264 0.13 -4.09 5.04
C GLU A 264 -0.35 -3.52 3.69
N ALA A 265 0.24 -4.01 2.59
CA ALA A 265 -0.07 -3.61 1.21
C ALA A 265 -0.67 -4.78 0.39
N ALA A 266 -1.87 -5.22 0.77
CA ALA A 266 -2.71 -6.26 0.12
C ALA A 266 -2.14 -7.70 -0.01
N ARG A 267 -0.83 -7.90 0.17
CA ARG A 267 -0.15 -9.21 0.26
C ARG A 267 1.02 -9.11 1.25
N PHE A 268 1.66 -10.25 1.53
CA PHE A 268 2.95 -10.28 2.22
C PHE A 268 4.06 -10.45 1.16
N ASP A 269 5.04 -9.56 1.19
CA ASP A 269 6.25 -9.62 0.35
C ASP A 269 7.36 -10.44 1.05
N HIS A 270 8.52 -10.58 0.41
CA HIS A 270 9.65 -11.39 0.92
C HIS A 270 10.74 -10.54 1.59
N SER A 271 10.46 -10.03 2.79
CA SER A 271 11.34 -9.06 3.46
C SER A 271 12.60 -9.68 4.10
N LEU A 272 13.75 -9.04 3.86
CA LEU A 272 15.07 -9.44 4.37
C LEU A 272 15.72 -8.36 5.22
N GLY A 273 16.31 -7.34 4.60
CA GLY A 273 17.05 -6.28 5.27
C GLY A 273 16.14 -5.13 5.69
N ALA A 274 16.39 -4.49 6.82
CA ALA A 274 15.63 -3.30 7.22
C ALA A 274 16.46 -2.32 8.06
N VAL A 275 16.09 -1.04 8.00
CA VAL A 275 16.69 0.04 8.79
C VAL A 275 15.63 1.11 9.10
N PHE A 276 15.72 1.71 10.30
CA PHE A 276 15.00 2.93 10.66
C PHE A 276 15.92 4.14 10.48
N SER A 277 15.43 5.21 9.83
CA SER A 277 16.16 6.48 9.68
C SER A 277 15.21 7.67 9.47
N ASP A 278 15.66 8.89 9.78
CA ASP A 278 14.96 10.18 9.57
C ASP A 278 15.01 10.61 8.08
N LEU A 279 14.45 9.78 7.17
CA LEU A 279 14.69 9.85 5.71
C LEU A 279 14.11 11.08 5.00
N ASP A 280 13.10 11.75 5.57
CA ASP A 280 12.62 13.06 5.09
C ASP A 280 13.01 14.23 6.02
N ALA A 281 13.82 13.97 7.05
CA ALA A 281 14.26 14.92 8.07
C ALA A 281 13.11 15.62 8.85
N ASP A 282 11.89 15.06 8.91
CA ASP A 282 10.79 15.62 9.72
C ASP A 282 10.93 15.36 11.24
N GLY A 283 11.89 14.51 11.64
CA GLY A 283 12.18 14.14 13.02
C GLY A 283 11.48 12.85 13.48
N ARG A 284 10.83 12.11 12.58
CA ARG A 284 10.30 10.75 12.81
C ARG A 284 11.15 9.72 12.07
N LEU A 285 11.23 8.52 12.64
CA LEU A 285 11.90 7.40 11.99
C LEU A 285 10.97 6.76 10.96
N ASP A 286 11.31 6.97 9.69
CA ASP A 286 10.85 6.18 8.55
C ASP A 286 11.49 4.78 8.57
N LEU A 287 10.85 3.81 7.92
CA LEU A 287 11.33 2.45 7.80
C LEU A 287 11.58 2.10 6.33
N TYR A 288 12.81 1.70 5.99
CA TYR A 288 13.12 1.11 4.69
C TYR A 288 13.31 -0.40 4.82
N VAL A 289 12.74 -1.16 3.88
CA VAL A 289 12.79 -2.63 3.84
C VAL A 289 13.26 -3.10 2.46
N ALA A 290 14.32 -3.90 2.45
CA ALA A 290 14.83 -4.61 1.28
C ALA A 290 14.13 -5.98 1.16
N ASN A 291 13.59 -6.26 -0.03
CA ASN A 291 12.76 -7.41 -0.34
C ASN A 291 13.41 -8.30 -1.42
N ASP A 292 13.24 -9.61 -1.30
CA ASP A 292 13.89 -10.60 -2.17
C ASP A 292 13.01 -10.97 -3.37
N GLY A 293 13.13 -10.22 -4.46
CA GLY A 293 12.39 -10.44 -5.71
C GLY A 293 10.96 -9.86 -5.73
N ASP A 294 10.58 -9.16 -4.65
CA ASP A 294 9.43 -8.27 -4.59
C ASP A 294 9.93 -6.82 -4.45
N PRO A 295 9.15 -5.78 -4.83
CA PRO A 295 9.60 -4.39 -4.71
C PRO A 295 9.94 -4.02 -3.27
N ASN A 296 11.11 -3.42 -3.06
CA ASN A 296 11.51 -2.81 -1.77
C ASN A 296 10.46 -1.81 -1.28
N ARG A 297 10.33 -1.65 0.05
CA ARG A 297 9.33 -0.78 0.69
C ARG A 297 9.96 0.39 1.43
N LEU A 298 9.27 1.52 1.40
CA LEU A 298 9.57 2.71 2.17
C LEU A 298 8.30 3.12 2.88
N TYR A 299 8.29 2.94 4.19
CA TYR A 299 7.17 3.25 5.06
C TYR A 299 7.44 4.59 5.74
N GLN A 300 6.81 5.66 5.24
CA GLN A 300 6.98 7.01 5.76
C GLN A 300 6.13 7.20 7.04
N ASN A 301 6.73 7.73 8.11
CA ASN A 301 6.14 7.81 9.45
C ASN A 301 5.35 9.13 9.64
N LEU A 302 4.04 9.04 9.51
CA LEU A 302 3.14 10.19 9.56
C LEU A 302 2.39 10.27 10.90
N ALA A 303 2.53 11.39 11.60
CA ALA A 303 1.76 11.67 12.81
C ALA A 303 0.25 11.62 12.56
N TRP A 304 -0.51 10.96 13.45
CA TRP A 304 -1.96 10.79 13.27
C TRP A 304 -2.69 12.14 13.41
N PRO A 305 -3.71 12.48 12.57
CA PRO A 305 -4.42 13.76 12.67
C PRO A 305 -5.13 13.98 14.02
N GLY A 306 -4.60 14.88 14.85
CA GLY A 306 -5.05 15.11 16.24
C GLY A 306 -4.36 14.22 17.29
N GLY A 307 -3.30 13.50 16.91
CA GLY A 307 -2.41 12.72 17.76
C GLY A 307 -3.03 11.46 18.37
N ARG A 308 -2.31 10.85 19.32
CA ARG A 308 -2.61 9.57 19.98
C ARG A 308 -3.99 9.46 20.68
N LYS A 309 -4.71 10.57 20.85
CA LYS A 309 -6.11 10.60 21.36
C LYS A 309 -7.17 10.62 20.26
N ALA A 310 -6.80 11.04 19.06
CA ALA A 310 -7.64 10.97 17.86
C ALA A 310 -7.49 9.63 17.14
N ASP A 311 -6.35 8.96 17.30
CA ASP A 311 -6.06 7.62 16.81
C ASP A 311 -6.91 6.55 17.56
N PRO A 312 -7.82 5.83 16.88
CA PRO A 312 -8.63 4.79 17.52
C PRO A 312 -7.93 3.43 17.70
N ALA A 313 -6.68 3.27 17.23
CA ALA A 313 -5.74 2.21 17.59
C ALA A 313 -4.76 2.63 18.72
N GLY A 314 -4.67 3.94 19.01
CA GLY A 314 -3.97 4.50 20.17
C GLY A 314 -2.44 4.51 20.07
N LEU A 315 -1.90 4.49 18.84
CA LEU A 315 -0.47 4.57 18.52
C LEU A 315 -0.02 6.04 18.52
N GLY A 316 -0.71 6.89 17.78
CA GLY A 316 -0.39 8.32 17.57
C GLY A 316 0.30 8.64 16.24
N PHE A 317 0.64 7.62 15.47
CA PHE A 317 1.27 7.69 14.15
C PHE A 317 0.65 6.63 13.22
N ARG A 318 0.96 6.70 11.93
CA ARG A 318 0.85 5.59 10.97
C ARG A 318 2.05 5.62 10.04
N PHE A 319 2.42 4.48 9.50
CA PHE A 319 3.19 4.40 8.27
C PHE A 319 2.30 4.58 7.04
N GLU A 320 2.87 5.05 5.95
CA GLU A 320 2.26 5.08 4.62
C GLU A 320 3.33 4.65 3.59
N GLU A 321 3.02 3.67 2.75
CA GLU A 321 3.98 3.12 1.78
C GLU A 321 4.25 4.12 0.64
N ARG A 322 5.51 4.24 0.22
CA ARG A 322 6.01 5.34 -0.62
C ARG A 322 7.10 4.96 -1.62
N ALA A 323 7.66 3.75 -1.60
CA ALA A 323 8.89 3.45 -2.35
C ALA A 323 8.76 3.73 -3.85
N ALA A 324 7.62 3.41 -4.46
CA ALA A 324 7.36 3.65 -5.89
C ALA A 324 7.25 5.16 -6.24
N ILE A 325 6.84 6.01 -5.29
CA ILE A 325 6.73 7.46 -5.46
C ILE A 325 8.08 8.14 -5.16
N ALA A 326 8.84 7.61 -4.20
CA ALA A 326 10.15 8.11 -3.79
C ALA A 326 11.31 7.63 -4.68
N GLY A 327 11.06 6.74 -5.65
CA GLY A 327 12.05 6.23 -6.62
C GLY A 327 12.87 5.01 -6.17
N VAL A 328 12.47 4.35 -5.08
CA VAL A 328 13.30 3.36 -4.35
C VAL A 328 12.69 1.95 -4.27
N ALA A 329 11.63 1.67 -5.04
CA ALA A 329 10.96 0.37 -5.12
C ALA A 329 11.63 -0.61 -6.11
N ASP A 330 12.92 -0.89 -5.91
CA ASP A 330 13.65 -1.89 -6.69
C ASP A 330 13.06 -3.31 -6.47
N PRO A 331 12.66 -4.06 -7.51
CA PRO A 331 12.14 -5.43 -7.41
C PRO A 331 13.22 -6.53 -7.61
N ASN A 332 14.51 -6.19 -7.48
CA ASN A 332 15.59 -7.17 -7.47
C ASN A 332 15.63 -7.99 -6.16
N ALA A 333 16.66 -8.82 -5.98
CA ALA A 333 16.84 -9.64 -4.77
C ALA A 333 17.48 -8.81 -3.64
N GLY A 334 16.74 -7.87 -3.07
CA GLY A 334 17.19 -6.97 -2.01
C GLY A 334 17.46 -7.71 -0.70
N MET A 335 18.73 -7.85 -0.33
CA MET A 335 19.16 -8.67 0.81
C MET A 335 19.54 -7.83 2.04
N GLY A 336 20.52 -6.93 1.91
CA GLY A 336 21.03 -6.11 3.02
C GLY A 336 20.93 -4.62 2.70
N VAL A 337 20.68 -3.79 3.72
CA VAL A 337 20.50 -2.33 3.57
C VAL A 337 21.46 -1.55 4.46
N ALA A 338 22.09 -0.51 3.93
CA ALA A 338 22.93 0.41 4.70
C ALA A 338 22.59 1.87 4.41
N ALA A 339 22.33 2.66 5.45
CA ALA A 339 21.87 4.04 5.35
C ALA A 339 22.88 5.00 6.00
N ALA A 340 23.31 6.05 5.30
CA ALA A 340 24.22 7.07 5.82
C ALA A 340 24.24 8.32 4.92
N ASP A 341 24.67 9.46 5.46
CA ASP A 341 25.10 10.61 4.67
C ASP A 341 26.51 10.32 4.11
N PHE A 342 26.60 9.66 2.95
CA PHE A 342 27.89 9.30 2.34
C PHE A 342 28.43 10.38 1.39
N ASN A 343 27.54 11.27 0.94
CA ASN A 343 27.88 12.37 0.05
C ASN A 343 28.23 13.69 0.79
N SER A 344 27.92 13.79 2.09
CA SER A 344 28.12 14.96 2.97
C SER A 344 27.27 16.20 2.63
N ASP A 345 26.08 16.02 2.05
CA ASP A 345 25.07 17.06 1.81
C ASP A 345 24.09 17.24 2.99
N GLY A 346 24.03 16.27 3.90
CA GLY A 346 23.20 16.30 5.10
C GLY A 346 21.86 15.55 5.00
N HIS A 347 21.58 14.87 3.89
CA HIS A 347 20.48 13.91 3.74
C HIS A 347 20.98 12.47 3.98
N THR A 348 20.07 11.55 4.30
CA THR A 348 20.40 10.11 4.38
C THR A 348 20.34 9.48 2.99
N ASP A 349 21.48 8.95 2.54
CA ASP A 349 21.59 8.11 1.35
C ASP A 349 21.34 6.62 1.71
N LEU A 350 20.96 5.80 0.73
CA LEU A 350 20.66 4.37 0.90
C LEU A 350 21.46 3.48 -0.06
N LEU A 351 21.88 2.32 0.44
CA LEU A 351 22.42 1.20 -0.34
C LEU A 351 21.56 -0.05 -0.12
N VAL A 352 21.24 -0.79 -1.18
CA VAL A 352 20.67 -2.15 -1.10
C VAL A 352 21.54 -3.14 -1.87
N SER A 353 22.00 -4.19 -1.18
CA SER A 353 22.74 -5.29 -1.80
C SER A 353 21.78 -6.25 -2.51
N ASN A 354 22.18 -6.65 -3.72
CA ASN A 354 21.37 -7.40 -4.68
C ASN A 354 22.15 -8.62 -5.22
N SER A 355 21.46 -9.52 -5.92
CA SER A 355 22.08 -10.75 -6.46
C SER A 355 22.86 -10.52 -7.76
N ARG A 356 23.67 -11.52 -8.12
CA ARG A 356 24.60 -11.48 -9.25
C ARG A 356 23.88 -11.17 -10.57
N GLY A 357 24.33 -10.10 -11.22
CA GLY A 357 23.83 -9.66 -12.52
C GLY A 357 22.72 -8.60 -12.46
N GLN A 358 22.08 -8.42 -11.30
CA GLN A 358 21.09 -7.35 -11.07
C GLN A 358 21.78 -5.99 -10.89
N GLY A 359 22.85 -5.95 -10.11
CA GLY A 359 23.51 -4.71 -9.67
C GLY A 359 22.90 -4.20 -8.37
N HIS A 360 23.71 -3.59 -7.50
CA HIS A 360 23.27 -3.12 -6.17
C HIS A 360 22.65 -1.73 -6.31
N ALA A 361 21.47 -1.53 -5.71
CA ALA A 361 20.80 -0.24 -5.76
C ALA A 361 21.51 0.76 -4.84
N VAL A 362 21.66 1.99 -5.31
CA VAL A 362 22.31 3.07 -4.57
C VAL A 362 21.52 4.35 -4.81
N TYR A 363 21.09 5.01 -3.74
CA TYR A 363 20.20 6.16 -3.80
C TYR A 363 20.78 7.30 -2.98
N THR A 364 20.90 8.50 -3.56
CA THR A 364 21.19 9.70 -2.74
C THR A 364 19.90 10.32 -2.23
N GLY A 365 19.91 10.80 -0.99
CA GLY A 365 18.80 11.54 -0.41
C GLY A 365 18.53 12.86 -1.15
N GLN A 366 17.38 13.49 -0.87
CA GLN A 366 17.01 14.79 -1.42
C GLN A 366 16.19 15.61 -0.43
N GLN A 367 16.04 16.90 -0.73
CA GLN A 367 15.00 17.75 -0.14
C GLN A 367 13.61 17.12 -0.32
N PRO A 368 12.82 16.96 0.76
CA PRO A 368 11.49 16.35 0.69
C PRO A 368 10.56 17.07 -0.29
N ILE A 369 9.81 16.28 -1.04
CA ILE A 369 8.80 16.78 -1.97
C ILE A 369 7.42 16.77 -1.29
N ALA A 370 6.42 17.35 -1.95
CA ALA A 370 5.03 17.31 -1.46
C ALA A 370 4.46 15.87 -1.30
N SER A 371 5.18 14.83 -1.72
CA SER A 371 4.86 13.40 -1.51
C SER A 371 5.40 12.82 -0.18
N GLY A 372 6.47 13.40 0.37
CA GLY A 372 7.32 12.81 1.41
C GLY A 372 8.79 12.80 1.00
N SER A 373 9.55 11.82 1.52
CA SER A 373 10.94 11.53 1.15
C SER A 373 11.12 11.32 -0.37
N SER A 374 12.29 11.70 -0.90
CA SER A 374 12.63 11.67 -2.33
C SER A 374 14.09 11.30 -2.52
N PHE A 375 14.41 10.57 -3.59
CA PHE A 375 15.75 10.05 -3.85
C PHE A 375 16.14 10.17 -5.33
N ASN A 376 17.44 10.30 -5.61
CA ASN A 376 18.00 10.00 -6.93
C ASN A 376 18.56 8.57 -6.92
N ASP A 377 18.22 7.74 -7.90
CA ASP A 377 18.98 6.51 -8.18
C ASP A 377 20.32 6.86 -8.85
N VAL A 378 21.42 6.41 -8.25
CA VAL A 378 22.80 6.64 -8.68
C VAL A 378 23.59 5.34 -8.92
N HIS A 379 22.94 4.16 -8.93
CA HIS A 379 23.64 2.86 -9.04
C HIS A 379 24.56 2.73 -10.26
N VAL A 380 24.24 3.44 -11.34
CA VAL A 380 25.04 3.49 -12.58
C VAL A 380 26.45 4.04 -12.31
N ALA A 381 26.59 5.01 -11.41
CA ALA A 381 27.88 5.59 -11.04
C ALA A 381 28.78 4.61 -10.25
N PHE A 382 28.18 3.71 -9.47
CA PHE A 382 28.87 2.69 -8.68
C PHE A 382 29.16 1.40 -9.48
N THR A 383 28.47 1.18 -10.60
CA THR A 383 28.61 -0.02 -11.44
C THR A 383 30.06 -0.34 -11.85
N PRO A 384 30.95 0.63 -12.18
CA PRO A 384 32.37 0.35 -12.46
C PRO A 384 33.15 -0.20 -11.25
N ALA A 385 32.75 0.13 -10.03
CA ALA A 385 33.43 -0.25 -8.79
C ALA A 385 32.89 -1.56 -8.19
N PHE A 386 31.59 -1.85 -8.32
CA PHE A 386 31.02 -3.15 -7.94
C PHE A 386 31.27 -4.27 -8.97
N GLY A 387 31.30 -3.92 -10.26
CA GLY A 387 31.15 -4.91 -11.34
C GLY A 387 29.75 -5.52 -11.39
N LYS A 388 29.61 -6.71 -11.99
CA LYS A 388 28.32 -7.44 -12.11
C LYS A 388 28.40 -8.93 -11.73
N THR A 389 29.50 -9.34 -11.10
CA THR A 389 29.93 -10.76 -11.04
C THR A 389 29.55 -11.47 -9.74
N PHE A 390 29.19 -10.72 -8.69
CA PHE A 390 29.04 -11.22 -7.33
C PHE A 390 27.63 -10.99 -6.77
N THR A 391 27.26 -11.76 -5.75
CA THR A 391 26.01 -11.67 -4.99
C THR A 391 26.36 -11.00 -3.65
N GLY A 392 25.91 -9.77 -3.45
CA GLY A 392 26.18 -9.00 -2.23
C GLY A 392 25.21 -9.36 -1.10
N TRP A 393 25.68 -9.30 0.15
CA TRP A 393 24.89 -9.55 1.36
C TRP A 393 25.10 -8.41 2.36
N GLY A 394 25.90 -8.60 3.41
CA GLY A 394 26.14 -7.57 4.42
C GLY A 394 26.96 -6.40 3.87
N ALA A 395 26.41 -5.20 3.93
CA ALA A 395 27.07 -3.94 3.62
C ALA A 395 27.31 -3.09 4.90
N SER A 396 28.35 -2.28 4.94
CA SER A 396 28.51 -1.23 5.97
C SER A 396 29.27 -0.03 5.43
N TRP A 397 28.81 1.17 5.79
CA TRP A 397 29.51 2.43 5.56
C TRP A 397 30.56 2.63 6.65
N VAL A 398 31.81 2.88 6.26
CA VAL A 398 32.97 3.00 7.15
C VAL A 398 33.91 4.09 6.68
N ASP A 399 34.84 4.51 7.53
CA ASP A 399 35.83 5.54 7.27
C ASP A 399 37.20 4.85 7.49
N LEU A 400 37.78 4.26 6.44
CA LEU A 400 38.90 3.31 6.56
C LEU A 400 40.27 3.99 6.57
N ASP A 401 40.41 5.11 5.85
CA ASP A 401 41.64 5.91 5.82
C ASP A 401 41.68 7.04 6.86
N LEU A 402 40.52 7.34 7.47
CA LEU A 402 40.26 8.38 8.46
C LEU A 402 40.18 9.81 7.88
N ASP A 403 39.90 10.02 6.59
CA ASP A 403 39.79 11.36 5.99
C ASP A 403 38.47 12.12 6.28
N GLY A 404 37.42 11.37 6.66
CA GLY A 404 36.08 11.84 7.02
C GLY A 404 34.96 11.41 6.06
N ASN A 405 35.31 10.99 4.84
CA ASN A 405 34.37 10.43 3.86
C ASN A 405 33.93 9.01 4.27
N LEU A 406 32.82 8.53 3.71
CA LEU A 406 32.34 7.15 3.96
C LEU A 406 32.62 6.24 2.77
N ASP A 407 33.60 5.36 2.95
CA ASP A 407 33.85 4.15 2.17
C ASP A 407 32.75 3.11 2.36
N LEU A 408 32.72 2.12 1.47
CA LEU A 408 31.78 1.00 1.54
C LEU A 408 32.50 -0.35 1.59
N VAL A 409 32.15 -1.18 2.56
CA VAL A 409 32.52 -2.60 2.59
C VAL A 409 31.31 -3.48 2.33
N LEU A 410 31.46 -4.49 1.46
CA LEU A 410 30.42 -5.45 1.10
C LEU A 410 30.93 -6.89 1.22
N ALA A 411 30.25 -7.70 2.03
CA ALA A 411 30.38 -9.14 2.05
C ALA A 411 29.61 -9.77 0.88
N SER A 412 30.29 -10.57 0.06
CA SER A 412 29.69 -11.30 -1.06
C SER A 412 29.79 -12.81 -0.86
N GLY A 413 28.87 -13.56 -1.48
CA GLY A 413 28.83 -15.02 -1.37
C GLY A 413 27.75 -15.65 -2.22
N GLY A 414 28.09 -16.71 -2.96
CA GLY A 414 27.17 -17.33 -3.91
C GLY A 414 25.84 -17.83 -3.33
N ILE A 415 24.84 -17.93 -4.20
CA ILE A 415 23.54 -18.54 -3.95
C ILE A 415 23.03 -19.15 -5.28
N PRO A 416 22.43 -20.36 -5.31
CA PRO A 416 22.36 -21.34 -4.21
C PRO A 416 23.75 -21.88 -3.82
N VAL A 417 23.94 -22.18 -2.54
CA VAL A 417 25.23 -22.67 -2.03
C VAL A 417 25.34 -24.19 -2.25
N THR A 418 26.26 -24.57 -3.13
CA THR A 418 26.42 -25.92 -3.69
C THR A 418 27.84 -26.45 -3.56
N ASN A 419 28.85 -25.60 -3.37
CA ASN A 419 30.20 -25.95 -2.92
C ASN A 419 30.92 -24.72 -2.32
N LEU A 420 31.41 -24.84 -1.09
CA LEU A 420 32.04 -23.71 -0.37
C LEU A 420 33.22 -23.04 -1.07
N ALA A 421 34.03 -23.78 -1.84
CA ALA A 421 35.22 -23.22 -2.49
C ALA A 421 34.90 -22.58 -3.86
N ARG A 422 33.94 -23.16 -4.61
CA ARG A 422 33.47 -22.58 -5.89
C ARG A 422 32.63 -21.33 -5.66
N ASP A 423 31.74 -21.37 -4.68
CA ASP A 423 30.73 -20.34 -4.48
C ASP A 423 31.24 -19.19 -3.59
N ALA A 424 32.52 -19.28 -3.17
CA ALA A 424 33.25 -18.25 -2.44
C ALA A 424 33.60 -17.03 -3.31
N GLN A 425 33.19 -15.86 -2.84
CA GLN A 425 33.32 -14.56 -3.50
C GLN A 425 34.22 -13.64 -2.66
N PRO A 426 34.84 -12.60 -3.25
CA PRO A 426 35.68 -11.69 -2.49
C PRO A 426 34.85 -10.81 -1.55
N ILE A 427 35.45 -10.35 -0.46
CA ILE A 427 34.96 -9.16 0.23
C ILE A 427 35.34 -7.96 -0.64
N GLN A 428 34.39 -7.07 -0.92
CA GLN A 428 34.62 -5.87 -1.73
C GLN A 428 34.76 -4.65 -0.82
N VAL A 429 35.70 -3.77 -1.15
CA VAL A 429 35.94 -2.49 -0.45
C VAL A 429 36.02 -1.39 -1.50
N LEU A 430 35.12 -0.41 -1.43
CA LEU A 430 35.05 0.70 -2.36
C LEU A 430 35.48 1.98 -1.64
N GLU A 431 36.50 2.63 -2.21
CA GLU A 431 37.08 3.89 -1.72
C GLU A 431 36.21 5.08 -2.14
N ASN A 432 35.85 5.94 -1.20
CA ASN A 432 35.14 7.20 -1.47
C ASN A 432 36.15 8.33 -1.72
N MET A 433 36.44 8.61 -2.99
CA MET A 433 37.47 9.60 -3.38
C MET A 433 37.03 11.07 -3.19
N GLY A 434 36.01 11.30 -2.37
CA GLY A 434 35.35 12.57 -2.15
C GLY A 434 34.69 13.14 -3.41
N ALA A 435 34.31 14.42 -3.31
CA ALA A 435 33.73 15.20 -4.40
C ALA A 435 34.39 16.59 -4.53
N ALA A 436 34.33 17.16 -5.74
CA ALA A 436 34.43 18.61 -5.87
C ALA A 436 33.14 19.26 -5.35
N ALA A 437 33.21 20.48 -4.80
CA ALA A 437 32.08 21.13 -4.17
C ALA A 437 30.84 21.22 -5.10
N GLY A 438 29.74 20.57 -4.72
CA GLY A 438 28.51 20.49 -5.50
C GLY A 438 28.44 19.37 -6.54
N ALA A 439 29.39 18.44 -6.56
CA ALA A 439 29.35 17.21 -7.35
C ALA A 439 29.05 15.99 -6.46
N ALA A 440 28.63 14.87 -7.06
CA ALA A 440 28.51 13.60 -6.35
C ALA A 440 29.89 12.98 -6.06
N PRO A 441 30.05 12.23 -4.95
CA PRO A 441 31.29 11.51 -4.63
C PRO A 441 31.65 10.44 -5.67
N ARG A 442 32.95 10.26 -5.92
CA ARG A 442 33.45 9.27 -6.89
C ARG A 442 33.98 8.03 -6.17
N PHE A 443 33.25 6.92 -6.26
CA PHE A 443 33.70 5.63 -5.74
C PHE A 443 34.62 4.88 -6.73
N THR A 444 35.57 4.12 -6.20
CA THR A 444 36.45 3.21 -6.98
C THR A 444 36.63 1.89 -6.25
N ASP A 445 36.94 0.79 -6.97
CA ASP A 445 37.29 -0.49 -6.34
C ASP A 445 38.66 -0.38 -5.65
N GLY A 446 38.63 -0.30 -4.32
CA GLY A 446 39.81 -0.25 -3.46
C GLY A 446 40.27 -1.64 -2.99
N THR A 447 39.51 -2.71 -3.26
CA THR A 447 39.73 -4.07 -2.74
C THR A 447 41.17 -4.56 -2.97
N ALA A 448 41.69 -4.33 -4.17
CA ALA A 448 43.05 -4.72 -4.55
C ALA A 448 44.15 -3.89 -3.85
N LEU A 449 43.84 -2.64 -3.45
CA LEU A 449 44.77 -1.76 -2.74
C LEU A 449 44.83 -2.12 -1.25
N VAL A 450 43.68 -2.32 -0.60
CA VAL A 450 43.62 -2.65 0.83
C VAL A 450 43.96 -4.09 1.17
N GLY A 451 43.91 -5.03 0.22
CA GLY A 451 44.23 -6.43 0.54
C GLY A 451 44.61 -7.36 -0.61
N GLY A 452 44.55 -6.91 -1.86
CA GLY A 452 45.08 -7.67 -3.01
C GLY A 452 44.47 -9.08 -3.12
N TYR A 453 45.34 -10.10 -3.19
CA TYR A 453 44.95 -11.52 -3.20
C TYR A 453 44.87 -12.14 -1.79
N ASP A 454 45.22 -11.40 -0.73
CA ASP A 454 45.31 -11.93 0.65
C ASP A 454 43.97 -11.84 1.41
N LEU A 455 42.96 -11.17 0.84
CA LEU A 455 41.60 -11.17 1.39
C LEU A 455 40.93 -12.54 1.22
N PRO A 456 40.27 -13.07 2.27
CA PRO A 456 39.63 -14.37 2.20
C PRO A 456 38.43 -14.31 1.24
N ARG A 457 38.39 -15.25 0.30
CA ARG A 457 37.17 -15.52 -0.49
C ARG A 457 36.26 -16.43 0.32
N VAL A 458 35.01 -16.01 0.52
CA VAL A 458 34.07 -16.69 1.43
C VAL A 458 32.67 -16.75 0.85
N VAL A 459 31.82 -17.60 1.43
CA VAL A 459 30.36 -17.54 1.22
C VAL A 459 29.79 -16.59 2.29
N GLY A 460 30.08 -15.30 2.15
CA GLY A 460 29.77 -14.26 3.14
C GLY A 460 28.27 -13.99 3.27
N ARG A 461 27.85 -13.58 4.47
CA ARG A 461 26.46 -13.21 4.83
C ARG A 461 26.44 -11.94 5.67
N GLY A 462 26.16 -12.06 6.98
CA GLY A 462 26.15 -10.92 7.91
C GLY A 462 27.52 -10.26 8.03
N LEU A 463 27.52 -8.93 8.15
CA LEU A 463 28.70 -8.09 8.29
C LEU A 463 28.45 -7.04 9.38
N THR A 464 29.42 -6.86 10.27
CA THR A 464 29.45 -5.77 11.24
C THR A 464 30.83 -5.13 11.30
N THR A 465 30.87 -3.82 11.53
CA THR A 465 32.11 -3.03 11.62
C THR A 465 32.19 -2.31 12.96
N ALA A 466 33.34 -2.39 13.64
CA ALA A 466 33.56 -1.83 14.97
C ALA A 466 35.04 -1.60 15.31
N ASP A 467 35.34 -0.61 16.14
CA ASP A 467 36.69 -0.39 16.69
C ASP A 467 36.92 -1.31 17.91
N PHE A 468 37.21 -2.59 17.67
CA PHE A 468 37.28 -3.61 18.72
C PHE A 468 38.49 -3.47 19.66
N ASP A 469 39.61 -2.88 19.24
CA ASP A 469 40.77 -2.64 20.10
C ASP A 469 40.93 -1.16 20.53
N ASN A 470 39.87 -0.36 20.34
CA ASN A 470 39.78 1.05 20.76
C ASN A 470 40.94 1.90 20.22
N ASN A 471 41.37 1.62 18.99
CA ASN A 471 42.53 2.21 18.34
C ASN A 471 42.17 3.35 17.37
N GLY A 472 40.89 3.52 17.05
CA GLY A 472 40.36 4.52 16.11
C GLY A 472 40.07 4.03 14.70
N ARG A 473 40.41 2.78 14.35
CA ARG A 473 40.13 2.18 13.03
C ARG A 473 39.09 1.07 13.18
N LEU A 474 38.15 1.00 12.24
CA LEU A 474 37.08 0.02 12.25
C LEU A 474 37.57 -1.33 11.69
N ASP A 475 37.52 -2.38 12.51
CA ASP A 475 37.63 -3.76 12.03
C ASP A 475 36.33 -4.18 11.32
N ILE A 476 36.43 -5.16 10.41
CA ILE A 476 35.29 -5.73 9.69
C ILE A 476 35.12 -7.20 10.09
N ALA A 477 34.05 -7.56 10.78
CA ALA A 477 33.69 -8.94 11.09
C ALA A 477 32.65 -9.47 10.09
N ILE A 478 32.83 -10.71 9.61
CA ILE A 478 32.00 -11.31 8.56
C ILE A 478 31.66 -12.77 8.87
N ASN A 479 30.37 -13.09 8.85
CA ASN A 479 29.85 -14.46 9.05
C ASN A 479 29.78 -15.19 7.71
N THR A 480 30.07 -16.50 7.70
CA THR A 480 30.25 -17.25 6.45
C THR A 480 29.54 -18.61 6.49
N ILE A 481 28.79 -18.96 5.44
CA ILE A 481 28.04 -20.23 5.38
C ILE A 481 29.00 -21.41 5.49
N GLY A 482 28.89 -22.20 6.55
CA GLY A 482 29.74 -23.37 6.79
C GLY A 482 31.25 -23.11 6.86
N GLY A 483 31.69 -21.85 6.88
CA GLY A 483 33.09 -21.43 6.93
C GLY A 483 33.49 -20.97 8.33
N LYS A 484 34.64 -20.28 8.44
CA LYS A 484 35.06 -19.63 9.68
C LYS A 484 34.46 -18.23 9.80
N LEU A 485 34.38 -17.73 11.03
CA LEU A 485 34.17 -16.30 11.26
C LEU A 485 35.44 -15.55 10.85
N GLU A 486 35.29 -14.52 10.01
CA GLU A 486 36.41 -13.68 9.57
C GLU A 486 36.43 -12.36 10.35
N LEU A 487 37.63 -11.82 10.63
CA LEU A 487 37.80 -10.49 11.22
C LEU A 487 38.98 -9.79 10.52
N LEU A 488 38.67 -8.82 9.66
CA LEU A 488 39.64 -8.06 8.88
C LEU A 488 40.01 -6.78 9.65
N ARG A 489 41.24 -6.70 10.15
CA ARG A 489 41.76 -5.51 10.84
C ARG A 489 42.56 -4.61 9.88
N PRO A 490 42.23 -3.31 9.75
CA PRO A 490 43.04 -2.36 9.00
C PRO A 490 44.34 -2.01 9.73
N THR A 491 45.40 -1.86 8.95
CA THR A 491 46.71 -1.37 9.37
C THR A 491 47.17 -0.30 8.38
N GLY A 492 47.93 0.71 8.83
CA GLY A 492 48.53 1.72 7.94
C GLY A 492 47.69 2.96 7.63
N ALA A 493 46.42 3.05 8.08
CA ALA A 493 45.63 4.28 7.98
C ALA A 493 46.23 5.40 8.86
N VAL A 494 46.20 6.65 8.36
CA VAL A 494 46.86 7.82 8.99
C VAL A 494 45.92 9.01 9.02
N GLY A 495 45.24 9.19 10.15
CA GLY A 495 44.40 10.34 10.43
C GLY A 495 44.00 10.39 11.91
N HIS A 496 43.41 11.51 12.29
CA HIS A 496 42.77 11.70 13.59
C HIS A 496 41.34 11.15 13.57
N TRP A 497 40.82 10.75 14.73
CA TRP A 497 39.50 10.12 14.83
C TRP A 497 38.69 10.59 16.05
N LEU A 498 37.38 10.35 16.03
CA LEU A 498 36.50 10.51 17.18
C LEU A 498 35.45 9.38 17.19
N ALA A 499 35.24 8.74 18.34
CA ALA A 499 34.09 7.86 18.55
C ALA A 499 33.16 8.46 19.61
N VAL A 500 31.86 8.53 19.33
CA VAL A 500 30.86 9.17 20.20
C VAL A 500 29.90 8.11 20.73
N ARG A 501 29.93 7.87 22.05
CA ARG A 501 28.96 7.01 22.75
C ARG A 501 27.93 7.88 23.46
N LEU A 502 26.65 7.74 23.11
CA LEU A 502 25.57 8.38 23.88
C LEU A 502 25.40 7.68 25.23
N ALA A 503 25.02 8.43 26.27
CA ALA A 503 24.92 7.89 27.64
C ALA A 503 23.62 7.12 27.94
N GLY A 504 22.76 6.96 26.95
CA GLY A 504 21.60 6.08 26.94
C GLY A 504 21.28 5.73 25.49
N PHE A 505 20.69 4.56 25.26
CA PHE A 505 20.30 4.13 23.92
C PHE A 505 19.26 5.10 23.33
N SER A 506 19.45 5.52 22.08
CA SER A 506 18.64 6.55 21.42
C SER A 506 18.75 6.38 19.90
N PRO A 507 18.13 5.33 19.31
CA PRO A 507 18.07 5.17 17.86
C PRO A 507 17.39 6.39 17.21
N GLY A 508 17.87 6.81 16.03
CA GLY A 508 17.49 8.06 15.39
C GLY A 508 18.13 9.32 15.97
N ALA A 509 19.07 9.20 16.92
CA ALA A 509 19.86 10.36 17.35
C ALA A 509 20.93 10.68 16.30
N VAL A 510 20.85 11.89 15.74
CA VAL A 510 21.80 12.40 14.75
C VAL A 510 22.92 13.17 15.46
N VAL A 511 24.17 12.84 15.15
CA VAL A 511 25.35 13.52 15.66
C VAL A 511 26.09 14.20 14.51
N THR A 512 26.41 15.48 14.69
CA THR A 512 27.21 16.26 13.73
C THR A 512 28.52 16.69 14.38
N ALA A 513 29.64 16.31 13.79
CA ALA A 513 30.96 16.84 14.11
C ALA A 513 31.31 17.97 13.13
N VAL A 514 31.48 19.19 13.63
CA VAL A 514 31.94 20.35 12.85
C VAL A 514 33.44 20.50 13.04
N LEU A 515 34.20 20.39 11.96
CA LEU A 515 35.66 20.47 11.96
C LEU A 515 36.17 21.93 11.95
N PRO A 516 37.46 22.19 12.26
CA PRO A 516 38.04 23.54 12.25
C PRO A 516 38.11 24.20 10.86
N ASP A 517 38.03 23.39 9.79
CA ASP A 517 37.93 23.85 8.39
C ASP A 517 36.49 24.20 7.97
N GLY A 518 35.49 23.95 8.84
CA GLY A 518 34.07 24.18 8.57
C GLY A 518 33.32 22.97 7.97
N ARG A 519 34.00 21.86 7.62
CA ARG A 519 33.33 20.62 7.21
C ARG A 519 32.42 20.09 8.32
N ARG A 520 31.32 19.46 7.91
CA ARG A 520 30.28 18.91 8.80
C ARG A 520 30.15 17.43 8.49
N LEU A 521 30.54 16.57 9.42
CA LEU A 521 30.39 15.13 9.30
C LEU A 521 29.15 14.71 10.07
N VAL A 522 28.22 13.99 9.44
CA VAL A 522 26.96 13.54 10.04
C VAL A 522 26.94 12.02 10.17
N ARG A 523 26.45 11.52 11.31
CA ARG A 523 26.22 10.09 11.57
C ARG A 523 24.94 9.94 12.41
N GLU A 524 24.20 8.85 12.21
CA GLU A 524 22.95 8.54 12.93
C GLU A 524 23.11 7.29 13.78
N VAL A 525 22.55 7.27 15.00
CA VAL A 525 22.43 6.04 15.81
C VAL A 525 21.38 5.13 15.18
N GLN A 526 21.82 4.13 14.43
CA GLN A 526 20.99 3.05 13.91
C GLN A 526 21.11 1.81 14.80
N ALA A 527 20.08 0.96 14.78
CA ALA A 527 20.05 -0.32 15.47
C ALA A 527 19.29 -1.34 14.61
N GLY A 528 20.03 -2.31 14.07
CA GLY A 528 19.61 -3.07 12.88
C GLY A 528 20.01 -2.35 11.60
N SER A 529 20.89 -2.98 10.81
CA SER A 529 21.26 -2.60 9.44
C SER A 529 22.01 -3.76 8.75
N SER A 530 22.62 -3.50 7.60
CA SER A 530 23.37 -4.48 6.80
C SER A 530 22.49 -5.67 6.39
N TYR A 531 23.10 -6.84 6.22
CA TYR A 531 22.38 -8.11 6.19
C TYR A 531 22.20 -8.62 7.62
N LEU A 532 20.99 -8.40 8.16
CA LEU A 532 20.47 -8.98 9.41
C LEU A 532 21.33 -8.72 10.67
N SER A 533 22.07 -7.60 10.71
CA SER A 533 23.16 -7.36 11.65
C SER A 533 23.01 -6.04 12.44
N SER A 534 23.93 -5.77 13.38
CA SER A 534 24.02 -4.48 14.09
C SER A 534 25.48 -4.04 14.25
N GLN A 535 25.76 -2.81 13.80
CA GLN A 535 27.07 -2.17 13.84
C GLN A 535 27.48 -1.74 15.26
N ASP A 536 28.69 -1.19 15.41
CA ASP A 536 29.14 -0.55 16.63
C ASP A 536 28.12 0.50 17.13
N PRO A 537 27.65 0.43 18.40
CA PRO A 537 26.71 1.41 18.95
C PRO A 537 27.36 2.79 19.25
N ARG A 538 28.63 2.99 18.87
CA ARG A 538 29.37 4.26 18.94
C ARG A 538 29.52 4.84 17.54
N LEU A 539 29.17 6.12 17.38
CA LEU A 539 29.31 6.79 16.09
C LEU A 539 30.76 7.19 15.84
N HIS A 540 31.34 6.66 14.78
CA HIS A 540 32.73 6.90 14.37
C HIS A 540 32.84 8.00 13.31
N PHE A 541 33.91 8.79 13.44
CA PHE A 541 34.29 9.87 12.53
C PHE A 541 35.81 9.82 12.33
N GLY A 542 36.27 9.65 11.09
CA GLY A 542 37.58 10.15 10.67
C GLY A 542 37.57 11.68 10.63
N LEU A 543 38.72 12.30 10.88
CA LEU A 543 38.88 13.76 10.98
C LEU A 543 39.99 14.29 10.04
N GLY A 544 40.66 13.40 9.30
CA GLY A 544 41.87 13.65 8.53
C GLY A 544 42.96 14.25 9.41
N ALA A 545 43.45 15.43 9.05
CA ALA A 545 44.45 16.17 9.82
C ALA A 545 43.88 16.99 11.01
N ALA A 546 42.57 16.96 11.27
CA ALA A 546 41.96 17.78 12.33
C ALA A 546 42.12 17.14 13.73
N THR A 547 43.00 17.73 14.55
CA THR A 547 43.27 17.31 15.94
C THR A 547 42.13 17.57 16.93
N SER A 548 41.03 18.20 16.50
CA SER A 548 39.84 18.46 17.31
C SER A 548 38.61 18.73 16.45
N VAL A 549 37.43 18.53 17.05
CA VAL A 549 36.11 18.93 16.54
C VAL A 549 35.70 20.22 17.23
N SER A 550 35.47 21.27 16.45
CA SER A 550 35.12 22.62 16.93
C SER A 550 33.78 22.65 17.67
N GLN A 551 32.79 21.95 17.14
CA GLN A 551 31.43 21.83 17.70
C GLN A 551 30.90 20.42 17.44
N LEU A 552 30.55 19.69 18.49
CA LEU A 552 29.93 18.37 18.43
C LEU A 552 28.47 18.51 18.89
N ILE A 553 27.54 18.35 17.96
CA ILE A 553 26.10 18.55 18.12
C ILE A 553 25.42 17.18 18.18
N VAL A 554 24.47 16.99 19.11
CA VAL A 554 23.62 15.78 19.20
C VAL A 554 22.15 16.19 19.17
N ARG A 555 21.42 15.81 18.12
CA ARG A 555 19.97 15.94 17.97
C ARG A 555 19.30 14.60 18.28
N TYR A 556 18.48 14.54 19.33
CA TYR A 556 17.69 13.35 19.68
C TYR A 556 16.32 13.39 18.97
N PRO A 557 15.66 12.25 18.68
CA PRO A 557 14.36 12.20 17.98
C PRO A 557 13.28 13.11 18.60
N ALA A 558 13.26 13.24 19.92
CA ALA A 558 12.36 14.14 20.64
C ALA A 558 12.69 15.65 20.50
N GLY A 559 13.40 16.07 19.44
CA GLY A 559 13.77 17.45 19.13
C GLY A 559 14.79 18.11 20.09
N HIS A 560 15.29 17.37 21.07
CA HIS A 560 16.24 17.87 22.06
C HIS A 560 17.66 17.92 21.47
N VAL A 561 18.31 19.09 21.52
CA VAL A 561 19.67 19.30 21.02
C VAL A 561 20.64 19.58 22.17
N VAL A 562 21.84 19.01 22.12
CA VAL A 562 22.93 19.27 23.08
C VAL A 562 24.26 19.40 22.33
N GLU A 563 25.11 20.33 22.76
CA GLU A 563 26.36 20.66 22.08
C GLU A 563 27.56 20.59 23.03
N ARG A 564 28.75 20.34 22.46
CA ARG A 564 30.06 20.47 23.14
C ARG A 564 31.07 21.08 22.17
N ASN A 565 31.79 22.11 22.60
CA ASN A 565 32.77 22.80 21.77
C ASN A 565 34.19 22.33 22.09
N ASN A 566 35.09 22.44 21.12
CA ASN A 566 36.53 22.13 21.24
C ASN A 566 36.80 20.71 21.80
N VAL A 567 36.15 19.70 21.23
CA VAL A 567 36.33 18.29 21.59
C VAL A 567 37.61 17.77 20.94
N PRO A 568 38.67 17.41 21.69
CA PRO A 568 39.91 16.94 21.06
C PRO A 568 39.75 15.55 20.46
N ALA A 569 40.55 15.24 19.44
CA ALA A 569 40.55 13.97 18.73
C ALA A 569 41.17 12.80 19.54
N ASP A 570 41.20 11.64 18.89
CA ASP A 570 41.88 10.39 19.26
C ASP A 570 41.35 9.79 20.56
N ARG A 571 40.01 9.74 20.68
CA ARG A 571 39.31 9.27 21.88
C ARG A 571 37.87 8.84 21.64
N ILE A 572 37.38 8.02 22.56
CA ILE A 572 35.96 7.75 22.76
C ILE A 572 35.38 8.81 23.72
N VAL A 573 34.35 9.55 23.28
CA VAL A 573 33.65 10.55 24.09
C VAL A 573 32.31 10.01 24.57
N LEU A 574 32.13 9.91 25.90
CA LEU A 574 30.83 9.67 26.49
C LEU A 574 30.00 10.97 26.50
N PHE A 575 29.00 11.02 25.63
CA PHE A 575 28.08 12.13 25.50
C PHE A 575 26.90 11.98 26.49
N ARG A 576 27.16 12.36 27.75
CA ARG A 576 26.11 12.50 28.78
C ARG A 576 25.19 13.69 28.48
N ARG A 577 23.88 13.42 28.45
CA ARG A 577 22.81 14.42 28.63
C ARG A 577 23.05 15.16 29.95
N GLN A 578 23.10 16.50 29.91
CA GLN A 578 23.14 17.28 31.15
C GLN A 578 21.77 17.19 31.83
N THR A 579 21.75 16.70 33.07
CA THR A 579 20.58 16.82 33.95
C THR A 579 20.56 18.21 34.57
N ARG A 580 19.67 19.07 34.08
CA ARG A 580 19.26 20.31 34.74
C ARG A 580 17.74 20.40 34.85
N ASP A 581 17.31 21.28 35.73
CA ASP A 581 16.10 21.13 36.53
C ASP A 581 14.75 21.18 35.80
N SER A 582 13.74 20.70 36.50
CA SER A 582 12.35 20.62 36.07
C SER A 582 11.67 22.01 36.01
N THR A 583 11.87 22.75 34.93
CA THR A 583 11.07 23.95 34.59
C THR A 583 10.64 23.98 33.12
N TYR A 584 9.95 22.94 32.66
CA TYR A 584 9.03 23.08 31.52
C TYR A 584 7.84 23.95 31.94
N ALA A 585 8.05 25.27 31.94
CA ALA A 585 7.06 26.25 32.30
C ALA A 585 5.89 26.16 31.32
N ARG A 586 4.71 25.75 31.81
CA ARG A 586 3.49 25.77 31.00
C ARG A 586 3.12 27.23 30.74
N SER A 587 3.43 27.72 29.55
CA SER A 587 2.97 29.00 29.00
C SER A 587 1.46 28.95 28.70
N THR A 588 0.64 28.83 29.75
CA THR A 588 -0.81 29.00 29.64
C THR A 588 -1.14 30.47 29.43
N GLN A 589 -0.89 30.98 28.22
CA GLN A 589 -1.53 32.20 27.75
C GLN A 589 -3.04 31.98 27.80
N ARG A 590 -3.71 32.70 28.71
CA ARG A 590 -5.16 32.89 28.64
C ARG A 590 -5.47 33.83 27.48
N LEU A 591 -5.52 33.28 26.28
CA LEU A 591 -6.30 33.91 25.21
C LEU A 591 -7.79 33.88 25.60
N ALA A 592 -8.55 34.85 25.12
CA ALA A 592 -9.94 35.07 25.53
C ALA A 592 -10.86 33.87 25.22
N GLN A 593 -11.99 33.79 25.93
CA GLN A 593 -12.93 32.66 25.91
C GLN A 593 -13.65 32.52 24.55
N THR A 594 -12.97 31.89 23.59
CA THR A 594 -13.64 31.14 22.52
C THR A 594 -14.07 29.77 23.05
N ALA A 595 -15.09 29.16 22.44
CA ALA A 595 -15.48 27.79 22.81
C ALA A 595 -14.29 26.83 22.54
N PRO A 596 -13.99 25.86 23.44
CA PRO A 596 -12.75 25.07 23.38
C PRO A 596 -12.61 24.18 22.13
N SER A 597 -13.66 24.04 21.32
CA SER A 597 -13.70 23.33 20.04
C SER A 597 -13.57 24.23 18.81
N LEU A 598 -13.48 25.55 18.96
CA LEU A 598 -13.34 26.51 17.86
C LEU A 598 -11.91 27.04 17.73
N ILE A 599 -11.53 27.42 16.51
CA ILE A 599 -10.28 28.13 16.20
C ILE A 599 -10.52 29.62 16.42
N GLY A 600 -9.77 30.25 17.32
CA GLY A 600 -9.86 31.69 17.58
C GLY A 600 -9.43 32.52 16.36
N GLY A 601 -10.21 33.56 16.03
CA GLY A 601 -9.95 34.43 14.88
C GLY A 601 -10.25 33.80 13.51
N CYS A 602 -10.84 32.61 13.45
CA CYS A 602 -11.19 31.94 12.20
C CYS A 602 -12.51 32.49 11.62
N THR A 603 -12.49 32.86 10.33
CA THR A 603 -13.70 33.17 9.55
C THR A 603 -14.25 31.89 8.96
N ARG A 604 -15.48 31.52 9.33
CA ARG A 604 -16.16 30.34 8.79
C ARG A 604 -16.49 30.53 7.32
N ALA A 605 -16.28 29.49 6.52
CA ALA A 605 -16.59 29.51 5.09
C ALA A 605 -18.11 29.62 4.83
N ASP A 606 -18.48 30.40 3.82
CA ASP A 606 -19.84 30.40 3.27
C ASP A 606 -20.14 29.04 2.62
N LEU A 607 -21.21 28.39 3.09
CA LEU A 607 -21.64 27.09 2.60
C LEU A 607 -22.43 27.19 1.28
N LYS A 608 -22.80 28.40 0.84
CA LYS A 608 -23.58 28.69 -0.37
C LYS A 608 -24.96 28.01 -0.37
N GLY A 609 -25.69 28.16 0.74
CA GLY A 609 -27.02 27.57 0.94
C GLY A 609 -27.06 26.07 1.24
N ARG A 610 -25.92 25.38 1.24
CA ARG A 610 -25.82 23.97 1.68
C ARG A 610 -25.79 23.89 3.21
N SER A 611 -26.35 22.82 3.79
CA SER A 611 -26.13 22.52 5.21
C SER A 611 -24.74 21.94 5.45
N VAL A 612 -24.29 21.90 6.71
CA VAL A 612 -23.06 21.18 7.06
C VAL A 612 -23.16 19.66 6.84
N ALA A 613 -24.36 19.07 6.86
CA ALA A 613 -24.56 17.66 6.53
C ALA A 613 -24.20 17.39 5.06
N ARG A 614 -24.66 18.26 4.15
CA ARG A 614 -24.27 18.23 2.73
C ARG A 614 -22.77 18.42 2.54
N VAL A 615 -22.10 19.23 3.36
CA VAL A 615 -20.64 19.39 3.30
C VAL A 615 -19.90 18.09 3.66
N TRP A 616 -20.40 17.35 4.65
CA TRP A 616 -19.81 16.06 5.04
C TRP A 616 -20.17 14.89 4.12
N ASP A 617 -21.33 14.94 3.46
CA ASP A 617 -21.69 14.02 2.39
C ASP A 617 -20.79 14.18 1.15
N GLU A 618 -20.60 15.41 0.67
CA GLU A 618 -19.68 15.67 -0.46
C GLU A 618 -18.24 15.23 -0.15
N ALA A 619 -17.72 15.53 1.04
CA ALA A 619 -16.38 15.09 1.47
C ALA A 619 -16.27 13.56 1.65
N MET A 620 -17.39 12.87 1.88
CA MET A 620 -17.45 11.41 1.92
C MET A 620 -17.52 10.80 0.52
N LEU A 621 -18.26 11.41 -0.41
CA LEU A 621 -18.26 11.03 -1.82
C LEU A 621 -16.87 11.24 -2.43
N ASP A 622 -16.21 12.37 -2.17
CA ASP A 622 -14.83 12.63 -2.60
C ASP A 622 -13.81 11.66 -1.99
N ALA A 623 -14.04 11.16 -0.76
CA ALA A 623 -13.24 10.07 -0.21
C ALA A 623 -13.45 8.75 -0.97
N ILE A 624 -14.70 8.41 -1.33
CA ILE A 624 -15.03 7.20 -2.12
C ILE A 624 -14.39 7.25 -3.51
N ARG A 625 -14.47 8.39 -4.21
CA ARG A 625 -13.89 8.58 -5.56
C ARG A 625 -12.39 8.24 -5.60
N ARG A 626 -11.69 8.39 -4.47
CA ARG A 626 -10.23 8.26 -4.30
C ARG A 626 -9.79 6.92 -3.69
N ASP A 627 -10.71 6.04 -3.32
CA ASP A 627 -10.39 4.73 -2.73
C ASP A 627 -10.64 3.57 -3.72
N LEU A 628 -10.22 2.35 -3.39
CA LEU A 628 -10.49 1.19 -4.25
C LEU A 628 -12.00 0.85 -4.28
N PRO A 629 -12.63 0.66 -5.45
CA PRO A 629 -14.07 0.42 -5.58
C PRO A 629 -14.60 -0.82 -4.82
N ALA A 630 -15.06 -0.60 -3.58
CA ALA A 630 -15.72 -1.59 -2.74
C ALA A 630 -17.16 -1.17 -2.40
N PRO A 631 -18.15 -1.37 -3.30
CA PRO A 631 -19.52 -0.83 -3.12
C PRO A 631 -20.22 -1.24 -1.82
N THR A 632 -19.87 -2.42 -1.29
CA THR A 632 -20.27 -2.92 0.03
C THR A 632 -19.76 -2.01 1.16
N THR A 633 -18.45 -1.82 1.24
CA THR A 633 -17.78 -0.95 2.21
C THR A 633 -18.22 0.50 2.06
N HIS A 634 -18.42 0.98 0.82
CA HIS A 634 -18.88 2.33 0.54
C HIS A 634 -20.31 2.57 1.03
N ALA A 635 -21.26 1.67 0.74
CA ALA A 635 -22.63 1.76 1.26
C ALA A 635 -22.68 1.77 2.80
N ARG A 636 -21.83 0.95 3.44
CA ARG A 636 -21.67 0.90 4.90
C ARG A 636 -21.02 2.17 5.47
N ASN A 637 -20.05 2.75 4.78
CA ASN A 637 -19.42 4.01 5.19
C ASN A 637 -20.42 5.17 5.09
N LEU A 638 -21.13 5.27 3.95
CA LEU A 638 -22.25 6.18 3.73
C LEU A 638 -23.27 6.10 4.89
N PHE A 639 -23.80 4.91 5.17
CA PHE A 639 -24.77 4.73 6.26
C PHE A 639 -24.19 5.11 7.63
N HIS A 640 -23.00 4.64 7.97
CA HIS A 640 -22.41 4.87 9.28
C HIS A 640 -22.06 6.34 9.55
N VAL A 641 -21.75 7.13 8.52
CA VAL A 641 -21.61 8.58 8.65
C VAL A 641 -22.98 9.24 8.72
N SER A 642 -23.94 8.91 7.85
CA SER A 642 -25.30 9.48 7.89
C SER A 642 -26.02 9.21 9.22
N ALA A 643 -25.86 8.02 9.81
CA ALA A 643 -26.35 7.69 11.15
C ALA A 643 -25.62 8.47 12.25
N ALA A 644 -24.31 8.74 12.11
CA ALA A 644 -23.59 9.61 13.04
C ALA A 644 -24.05 11.08 12.94
N MET A 645 -24.41 11.55 11.74
CA MET A 645 -25.01 12.88 11.53
C MET A 645 -26.43 12.95 12.10
N TRP A 646 -27.23 11.89 11.93
CA TRP A 646 -28.57 11.75 12.50
C TRP A 646 -28.54 11.77 14.04
N ASP A 647 -27.68 10.98 14.68
CA ASP A 647 -27.51 10.98 16.13
C ASP A 647 -27.15 12.36 16.68
N ALA A 648 -26.27 13.10 15.99
CA ALA A 648 -25.91 14.46 16.37
C ALA A 648 -27.06 15.47 16.21
N TRP A 649 -27.97 15.24 15.27
CA TRP A 649 -29.18 16.05 15.09
C TRP A 649 -30.26 15.70 16.14
N ALA A 650 -30.51 14.41 16.34
CA ALA A 650 -31.53 13.86 17.23
C ALA A 650 -31.20 14.04 18.72
N ALA A 651 -29.92 14.18 19.09
CA ALA A 651 -29.51 14.46 20.47
C ALA A 651 -30.00 15.82 21.00
N TYR A 652 -30.27 16.79 20.11
CA TYR A 652 -30.87 18.08 20.46
C TYR A 652 -32.37 18.17 20.12
N ASP A 653 -32.98 17.05 19.73
CA ASP A 653 -34.43 16.96 19.51
C ASP A 653 -35.12 16.30 20.72
N PRO A 654 -36.25 16.81 21.23
CA PRO A 654 -36.94 16.20 22.36
C PRO A 654 -37.71 14.92 21.98
N GLN A 655 -38.02 14.70 20.69
CA GLN A 655 -38.82 13.57 20.22
C GLN A 655 -37.96 12.51 19.53
N ALA A 656 -37.21 12.90 18.50
CA ALA A 656 -36.58 11.95 17.57
C ALA A 656 -35.60 10.96 18.23
N ASP A 657 -35.62 9.69 17.84
CA ASP A 657 -34.75 8.64 18.36
C ASP A 657 -33.36 8.68 17.73
N GLY A 658 -32.30 8.50 18.52
CA GLY A 658 -30.93 8.25 18.01
C GLY A 658 -30.69 6.77 17.71
N TYR A 659 -29.80 6.47 16.77
CA TYR A 659 -29.47 5.11 16.31
C TYR A 659 -28.37 4.45 17.18
N PHE A 660 -27.16 5.03 17.23
CA PHE A 660 -26.04 4.49 18.01
C PHE A 660 -26.02 4.99 19.46
N VAL A 661 -26.48 6.22 19.70
CA VAL A 661 -26.59 6.82 21.04
C VAL A 661 -28.02 7.28 21.35
N THR A 662 -28.35 7.37 22.64
CA THR A 662 -29.64 7.86 23.17
C THR A 662 -29.50 9.17 23.92
N GLU A 663 -28.36 9.86 23.80
CA GLU A 663 -28.04 11.02 24.62
C GLU A 663 -28.91 12.22 24.22
N LYS A 664 -29.41 12.96 25.22
CA LYS A 664 -30.25 14.14 25.04
C LYS A 664 -29.59 15.36 25.71
N ASP A 665 -29.28 16.35 24.91
CA ASP A 665 -28.61 17.58 25.33
C ASP A 665 -29.46 18.83 25.06
N LYS A 666 -29.11 19.93 25.73
CA LYS A 666 -29.68 21.25 25.52
C LYS A 666 -28.56 22.24 25.27
N ALA A 667 -28.75 23.17 24.34
CA ALA A 667 -27.81 24.23 24.03
C ALA A 667 -28.56 25.58 23.90
N PRO A 668 -27.92 26.73 24.21
CA PRO A 668 -28.50 28.05 23.95
C PRO A 668 -28.73 28.31 22.46
N ASP A 669 -27.80 27.82 21.64
CA ASP A 669 -27.92 27.71 20.19
C ASP A 669 -27.92 26.22 19.82
N VAL A 670 -29.08 25.71 19.42
CA VAL A 670 -29.27 24.31 19.01
C VAL A 670 -28.73 24.05 17.60
N GLU A 671 -28.68 25.05 16.72
CA GLU A 671 -28.22 24.87 15.35
C GLU A 671 -26.69 24.75 15.32
N ALA A 672 -25.96 25.71 15.88
CA ALA A 672 -24.51 25.63 15.99
C ALA A 672 -24.04 24.43 16.83
N ALA A 673 -24.84 23.99 17.81
CA ALA A 673 -24.59 22.76 18.55
C ALA A 673 -24.73 21.50 17.67
N ARG A 674 -25.84 21.36 16.95
CA ARG A 674 -26.05 20.26 15.98
C ARG A 674 -24.93 20.21 14.95
N GLU A 675 -24.59 21.35 14.32
CA GLU A 675 -23.53 21.41 13.32
C GLU A 675 -22.15 20.98 13.87
N THR A 676 -21.85 21.40 15.10
CA THR A 676 -20.59 21.06 15.77
C THR A 676 -20.54 19.58 16.12
N ALA A 677 -21.59 19.03 16.73
CA ALA A 677 -21.67 17.60 17.06
C ALA A 677 -21.58 16.73 15.80
N LEU A 678 -22.30 17.11 14.75
CA LEU A 678 -22.30 16.44 13.45
C LEU A 678 -20.90 16.43 12.83
N SER A 679 -20.22 17.58 12.80
CA SER A 679 -18.90 17.70 12.16
C SER A 679 -17.82 16.89 12.88
N TYR A 680 -17.81 16.92 14.23
CA TYR A 680 -16.90 16.07 15.00
C TYR A 680 -17.24 14.58 14.85
N ALA A 681 -18.52 14.22 14.70
CA ALA A 681 -18.91 12.83 14.47
C ALA A 681 -18.45 12.33 13.08
N ALA A 682 -18.80 13.06 12.01
CA ALA A 682 -18.45 12.72 10.63
C ALA A 682 -16.93 12.66 10.43
N TYR A 683 -16.19 13.70 10.85
CA TYR A 683 -14.73 13.75 10.74
C TYR A 683 -14.05 12.52 11.38
N ARG A 684 -14.43 12.16 12.61
CA ARG A 684 -13.81 11.05 13.35
C ARG A 684 -14.18 9.69 12.77
N VAL A 685 -15.39 9.51 12.23
CA VAL A 685 -15.78 8.28 11.53
C VAL A 685 -15.01 8.17 10.21
N LEU A 686 -14.97 9.23 9.39
CA LEU A 686 -14.29 9.23 8.08
C LEU A 686 -12.78 8.99 8.20
N LEU A 687 -12.11 9.63 9.17
CA LEU A 687 -10.69 9.33 9.48
C LEU A 687 -10.47 7.84 9.82
N TRP A 688 -11.38 7.23 10.58
CA TRP A 688 -11.25 5.80 10.92
C TRP A 688 -11.54 4.88 9.73
N ARG A 689 -12.54 5.19 8.89
CA ARG A 689 -12.91 4.36 7.73
C ARG A 689 -11.84 4.35 6.63
N TYR A 690 -11.24 5.50 6.34
CA TYR A 690 -10.27 5.66 5.24
C TYR A 690 -8.81 5.60 5.68
N ALA A 691 -8.53 5.14 6.90
CA ALA A 691 -7.17 5.04 7.47
C ALA A 691 -6.18 4.17 6.66
N TYR A 692 -6.70 3.31 5.79
CA TYR A 692 -5.94 2.39 4.94
C TYR A 692 -6.39 2.47 3.47
N GLY A 693 -7.10 3.54 3.09
CA GLY A 693 -7.58 3.74 1.73
C GLY A 693 -6.46 4.17 0.78
N ALA A 694 -6.58 3.86 -0.51
CA ALA A 694 -5.50 3.96 -1.50
C ALA A 694 -4.91 5.37 -1.69
N ASN A 695 -5.62 6.42 -1.25
CA ASN A 695 -5.15 7.82 -1.25
C ASN A 695 -5.35 8.49 0.12
N VAL A 696 -5.17 7.74 1.22
CA VAL A 696 -5.47 8.16 2.61
C VAL A 696 -5.04 9.59 2.94
N ARG A 697 -3.83 10.02 2.55
CA ARG A 697 -3.35 11.38 2.81
C ARG A 697 -4.20 12.47 2.14
N VAL A 698 -4.50 12.35 0.84
CA VAL A 698 -5.30 13.34 0.09
C VAL A 698 -6.71 13.45 0.68
N THR A 699 -7.28 12.31 1.07
CA THR A 699 -8.55 12.24 1.81
C THR A 699 -8.43 12.91 3.18
N PHE A 700 -7.40 12.62 3.97
CA PHE A 700 -7.20 13.20 5.31
C PHE A 700 -6.94 14.71 5.27
N ASP A 701 -6.22 15.21 4.27
CA ASP A 701 -6.01 16.64 4.02
C ASP A 701 -7.33 17.34 3.66
N GLU A 702 -8.26 16.67 2.98
CA GLU A 702 -9.60 17.20 2.76
C GLU A 702 -10.46 17.21 4.00
N LEU A 703 -10.57 16.09 4.71
CA LEU A 703 -11.30 15.99 5.98
C LEU A 703 -10.80 17.05 6.98
N THR A 704 -9.49 17.31 6.97
CA THR A 704 -8.83 18.37 7.74
C THR A 704 -9.17 19.78 7.24
N ARG A 705 -9.14 20.03 5.92
CA ARG A 705 -9.57 21.31 5.33
C ARG A 705 -11.05 21.61 5.63
N THR A 706 -11.91 20.60 5.61
CA THR A 706 -13.34 20.69 5.93
C THR A 706 -13.58 21.01 7.41
N MET A 707 -12.87 20.38 8.34
CA MET A 707 -12.92 20.81 9.75
C MET A 707 -12.45 22.26 9.94
N ARG A 708 -11.37 22.66 9.26
CA ARG A 708 -10.80 24.01 9.36
C ARG A 708 -11.69 25.09 8.73
N SER A 709 -12.33 24.83 7.60
CA SER A 709 -13.25 25.79 6.95
C SER A 709 -14.54 26.02 7.75
N LEU A 710 -14.95 25.04 8.54
CA LEU A 710 -16.02 25.14 9.53
C LEU A 710 -15.56 25.76 10.88
N CYS A 711 -14.27 26.13 10.98
CA CYS A 711 -13.56 26.67 12.15
C CYS A 711 -13.42 25.75 13.37
N TYR A 712 -13.44 24.42 13.18
CA TYR A 712 -13.32 23.44 14.24
C TYR A 712 -11.88 22.97 14.52
N ARG A 713 -11.58 22.71 15.80
CA ARG A 713 -10.27 22.27 16.29
C ARG A 713 -10.07 20.76 16.17
N LEU A 714 -9.06 20.37 15.38
CA LEU A 714 -8.67 18.97 15.13
C LEU A 714 -8.22 18.24 16.41
N ASP A 715 -7.60 18.98 17.35
CA ASP A 715 -7.03 18.46 18.59
C ASP A 715 -8.07 18.27 19.72
N PHE A 716 -9.30 18.80 19.56
CA PHE A 716 -10.39 18.54 20.49
C PHE A 716 -10.88 17.09 20.36
N THR A 717 -10.30 16.24 21.21
CA THR A 717 -10.46 14.77 21.23
C THR A 717 -11.25 14.28 22.45
N SER A 718 -11.74 15.18 23.31
CA SER A 718 -12.49 14.79 24.51
C SER A 718 -13.83 14.16 24.12
N THR A 719 -14.14 13.01 24.71
CA THR A 719 -15.48 12.41 24.80
C THR A 719 -16.20 12.77 26.10
N LYS A 720 -15.53 13.49 27.02
CA LYS A 720 -16.06 13.88 28.33
C LYS A 720 -16.68 15.28 28.30
N GLY A 721 -17.80 15.46 29.00
CA GLY A 721 -18.52 16.73 29.14
C GLY A 721 -19.65 16.92 28.11
N ARG A 722 -20.55 17.87 28.38
CA ARG A 722 -21.75 18.17 27.56
C ARG A 722 -21.51 19.20 26.44
N SER A 723 -20.26 19.35 25.96
CA SER A 723 -20.00 20.21 24.80
C SER A 723 -20.39 19.47 23.51
N PRO A 724 -20.92 20.15 22.49
CA PRO A 724 -21.37 19.47 21.26
C PRO A 724 -20.24 18.70 20.55
N ALA A 725 -19.01 19.23 20.55
CA ALA A 725 -17.84 18.53 20.04
C ALA A 725 -17.51 17.24 20.81
N ALA A 726 -17.79 17.19 22.12
CA ALA A 726 -17.60 15.98 22.93
C ALA A 726 -18.70 14.94 22.67
N LEU A 727 -19.93 15.39 22.44
CA LEU A 727 -21.02 14.55 21.94
C LEU A 727 -20.68 13.95 20.56
N GLY A 728 -20.19 14.77 19.62
CA GLY A 728 -19.72 14.29 18.31
C GLY A 728 -18.61 13.22 18.41
N ASN A 729 -17.60 13.46 19.25
CA ASN A 729 -16.57 12.45 19.55
C ASN A 729 -17.17 11.18 20.22
N ARG A 730 -18.22 11.29 21.05
CA ARG A 730 -18.92 10.12 21.64
C ARG A 730 -19.68 9.31 20.59
N ILE A 731 -20.41 9.97 19.70
CA ILE A 731 -21.16 9.35 18.60
C ILE A 731 -20.19 8.57 17.69
N ALA A 732 -19.11 9.20 17.24
CA ALA A 732 -18.09 8.51 16.45
C ALA A 732 -17.50 7.30 17.19
N ALA A 733 -17.20 7.43 18.49
CA ALA A 733 -16.72 6.31 19.29
C ALA A 733 -17.75 5.17 19.47
N ALA A 734 -19.06 5.45 19.34
CA ALA A 734 -20.11 4.42 19.30
C ALA A 734 -20.15 3.74 17.91
N VAL A 735 -20.16 4.51 16.83
CA VAL A 735 -20.14 4.04 15.42
C VAL A 735 -18.95 3.11 15.16
N ILE A 736 -17.74 3.53 15.58
CA ILE A 736 -16.49 2.76 15.42
C ILE A 736 -16.55 1.44 16.23
N ARG A 737 -17.11 1.47 17.43
CA ARG A 737 -17.26 0.28 18.29
C ARG A 737 -18.24 -0.73 17.71
N ALA A 738 -19.37 -0.24 17.18
CA ALA A 738 -20.33 -1.08 16.49
C ALA A 738 -19.71 -1.71 15.24
N GLY A 739 -19.03 -0.91 14.40
CA GLY A 739 -18.39 -1.34 13.16
C GLY A 739 -17.43 -2.53 13.34
N ARG A 740 -16.58 -2.47 14.38
CA ARG A 740 -15.63 -3.55 14.73
C ARG A 740 -16.26 -4.90 15.07
N THR A 741 -17.60 -4.97 15.22
CA THR A 741 -18.35 -6.18 15.62
C THR A 741 -19.68 -6.36 14.85
N ASP A 742 -19.87 -5.67 13.72
CA ASP A 742 -21.10 -5.74 12.94
C ASP A 742 -21.20 -6.96 12.01
N GLY A 743 -20.09 -7.64 11.73
CA GLY A 743 -19.98 -8.78 10.82
C GLY A 743 -19.02 -8.57 9.65
N SER A 744 -18.69 -7.32 9.31
CA SER A 744 -17.91 -6.91 8.12
C SER A 744 -16.41 -7.26 8.15
N ARG A 745 -15.94 -7.99 9.17
CA ARG A 745 -14.51 -8.30 9.36
C ARG A 745 -13.57 -7.10 9.20
N GLU A 746 -14.01 -5.90 9.60
CA GLU A 746 -13.24 -4.65 9.51
C GLU A 746 -11.81 -4.73 10.11
N ARG A 747 -11.59 -5.62 11.09
CA ARG A 747 -10.27 -5.91 11.68
C ARG A 747 -9.29 -6.68 10.76
N LEU A 748 -9.78 -7.20 9.64
CA LEU A 748 -9.08 -7.95 8.60
C LEU A 748 -9.29 -7.27 7.23
N HIS A 749 -9.46 -5.94 7.23
CA HIS A 749 -9.65 -5.13 6.02
C HIS A 749 -10.74 -5.65 5.07
N TYR A 750 -11.83 -6.19 5.62
CA TYR A 750 -12.99 -6.73 4.87
C TYR A 750 -12.68 -8.00 4.05
N ALA A 751 -11.64 -8.76 4.40
CA ALA A 751 -11.27 -10.00 3.71
C ALA A 751 -12.05 -11.25 4.19
N ASP A 752 -12.50 -12.09 3.25
CA ASP A 752 -13.00 -13.45 3.52
C ASP A 752 -12.00 -14.54 3.10
N GLU A 753 -11.04 -14.84 3.99
CA GLU A 753 -10.06 -15.93 3.86
C GLU A 753 -10.69 -17.33 3.67
N SER A 754 -12.01 -17.52 3.90
CA SER A 754 -12.71 -18.79 3.63
C SER A 754 -13.50 -18.80 2.32
N TYR A 755 -13.32 -17.80 1.45
CA TYR A 755 -13.82 -17.86 0.08
C TYR A 755 -12.85 -18.61 -0.84
N VAL A 756 -13.32 -19.71 -1.42
CA VAL A 756 -12.68 -20.41 -2.54
C VAL A 756 -13.70 -20.47 -3.69
N PRO A 757 -13.34 -20.03 -4.92
CA PRO A 757 -14.22 -20.15 -6.08
C PRO A 757 -14.34 -21.61 -6.54
N VAL A 758 -15.48 -21.96 -7.13
CA VAL A 758 -15.72 -23.31 -7.69
C VAL A 758 -14.94 -23.50 -9.02
N ASN A 759 -14.80 -22.44 -9.80
CA ASN A 759 -14.10 -22.47 -11.09
C ASN A 759 -12.71 -21.82 -11.00
N ALA A 760 -11.73 -22.39 -11.70
CA ALA A 760 -10.42 -21.79 -11.89
C ALA A 760 -10.50 -20.49 -12.73
N PRO A 761 -9.60 -19.52 -12.57
CA PRO A 761 -9.69 -18.23 -13.24
C PRO A 761 -9.69 -18.32 -14.78
N LEU A 762 -10.59 -17.58 -15.42
CA LEU A 762 -10.60 -17.39 -16.87
C LEU A 762 -9.51 -16.41 -17.28
N VAL A 763 -8.50 -16.87 -18.03
CA VAL A 763 -7.48 -16.01 -18.63
C VAL A 763 -8.06 -15.30 -19.86
N VAL A 764 -8.48 -14.04 -19.70
CA VAL A 764 -9.42 -13.39 -20.63
C VAL A 764 -8.85 -13.15 -22.04
N LYS A 765 -7.52 -13.06 -22.17
CA LYS A 765 -6.82 -12.90 -23.47
C LYS A 765 -6.83 -14.17 -24.32
N ASP A 766 -6.94 -15.32 -23.66
CA ASP A 766 -6.92 -16.63 -24.31
C ASP A 766 -8.35 -17.01 -24.73
N PRO A 767 -8.51 -17.87 -25.75
CA PRO A 767 -9.81 -18.38 -26.16
C PRO A 767 -10.40 -19.39 -25.15
N GLY A 768 -11.72 -19.55 -25.18
CA GLY A 768 -12.46 -20.57 -24.43
C GLY A 768 -12.66 -20.24 -22.95
N THR A 769 -13.11 -21.23 -22.18
CA THR A 769 -13.09 -21.26 -20.72
C THR A 769 -13.27 -22.67 -20.12
N ALA A 770 -12.27 -23.14 -19.36
CA ALA A 770 -12.40 -24.35 -18.56
C ALA A 770 -13.19 -24.07 -17.26
N MET A 771 -14.37 -24.66 -17.12
CA MET A 771 -15.21 -24.56 -15.92
C MET A 771 -15.50 -25.96 -15.34
N HIS A 772 -15.45 -26.08 -14.00
CA HIS A 772 -15.90 -27.27 -13.27
C HIS A 772 -17.43 -27.30 -13.17
N ASP A 773 -18.06 -26.15 -12.93
CA ASP A 773 -19.50 -25.98 -12.98
C ASP A 773 -19.84 -24.66 -13.67
N ALA A 774 -20.41 -24.77 -14.87
CA ALA A 774 -20.79 -23.63 -15.70
C ALA A 774 -21.81 -22.69 -15.04
N THR A 775 -22.61 -23.16 -14.07
CA THR A 775 -23.58 -22.30 -13.36
C THR A 775 -22.93 -21.40 -12.31
N PHE A 776 -21.71 -21.69 -11.89
CA PHE A 776 -20.97 -20.95 -10.86
C PHE A 776 -20.07 -19.86 -11.44
N TRP A 777 -19.76 -18.87 -10.58
CA TRP A 777 -18.86 -17.78 -10.87
C TRP A 777 -17.45 -18.28 -11.10
N GLN A 778 -16.76 -17.55 -11.98
CA GLN A 778 -15.39 -17.78 -12.36
C GLN A 778 -14.65 -16.44 -12.19
N PRO A 779 -13.55 -16.40 -11.43
CA PRO A 779 -12.68 -15.24 -11.39
C PRO A 779 -12.12 -14.94 -12.78
N LEU A 780 -11.88 -13.67 -13.10
CA LEU A 780 -11.11 -13.31 -14.28
C LEU A 780 -9.62 -13.15 -13.94
N ALA A 781 -8.75 -13.55 -14.88
CA ALA A 781 -7.34 -13.22 -14.90
C ALA A 781 -7.07 -12.25 -16.07
N LEU A 782 -6.50 -11.07 -15.75
CA LEU A 782 -6.25 -9.97 -16.68
C LEU A 782 -4.76 -9.61 -16.67
N ASP A 783 -4.15 -9.35 -17.84
CA ASP A 783 -2.73 -8.97 -17.91
C ASP A 783 -2.42 -7.66 -17.17
N GLN A 784 -3.40 -6.76 -17.06
CA GLN A 784 -3.36 -5.57 -16.20
C GLN A 784 -4.73 -5.34 -15.56
N THR A 785 -4.71 -5.10 -14.25
CA THR A 785 -5.89 -4.90 -13.39
C THR A 785 -5.94 -3.44 -12.93
N VAL A 786 -6.90 -2.68 -13.47
CA VAL A 786 -7.11 -1.28 -13.11
C VAL A 786 -8.58 -1.11 -12.74
N ALA A 787 -8.81 -0.53 -11.56
CA ALA A 787 -10.13 -0.32 -10.99
C ALA A 787 -11.01 0.58 -11.87
N GLN A 788 -12.32 0.54 -11.59
CA GLN A 788 -13.35 1.40 -12.18
C GLN A 788 -12.93 2.89 -12.16
N ASN A 789 -12.36 3.36 -11.04
CA ASN A 789 -11.85 4.73 -10.86
C ASN A 789 -10.39 4.96 -11.34
N GLY A 790 -9.77 4.03 -12.06
CA GLY A 790 -8.43 4.21 -12.65
C GLY A 790 -7.25 3.90 -11.73
N LEU A 791 -7.46 3.48 -10.48
CA LEU A 791 -6.40 3.02 -9.57
C LEU A 791 -5.89 1.63 -9.98
N ALA A 792 -4.58 1.38 -9.88
CA ALA A 792 -4.03 0.03 -10.05
C ALA A 792 -4.49 -0.91 -8.93
N VAL A 793 -4.80 -2.16 -9.25
CA VAL A 793 -5.20 -3.20 -8.28
C VAL A 793 -4.06 -4.21 -8.14
N PRO A 794 -3.62 -4.55 -6.92
CA PRO A 794 -2.60 -5.59 -6.72
C PRO A 794 -3.05 -6.96 -7.22
N GLY A 795 -2.21 -7.63 -8.02
CA GLY A 795 -2.47 -8.97 -8.56
C GLY A 795 -3.29 -8.98 -9.84
N ASN A 796 -3.10 -10.03 -10.65
CA ASN A 796 -3.73 -10.22 -11.97
C ASN A 796 -5.02 -11.06 -11.95
N VAL A 797 -5.32 -11.75 -10.83
CA VAL A 797 -6.50 -12.61 -10.65
C VAL A 797 -7.51 -11.97 -9.71
N GLN A 798 -8.80 -12.03 -10.06
CA GLN A 798 -9.88 -11.52 -9.23
C GLN A 798 -10.13 -12.34 -7.96
N THR A 799 -10.38 -11.66 -6.84
CA THR A 799 -10.92 -12.23 -5.60
C THR A 799 -12.35 -11.71 -5.36
N PHE A 800 -13.19 -12.46 -4.64
CA PHE A 800 -14.57 -12.01 -4.39
C PHE A 800 -14.61 -10.91 -3.32
N ILE A 801 -14.74 -9.66 -3.78
CA ILE A 801 -14.87 -8.47 -2.92
C ILE A 801 -16.14 -8.59 -2.06
N GLY A 802 -15.97 -8.66 -0.73
CA GLY A 802 -17.06 -8.70 0.26
C GLY A 802 -17.84 -10.02 0.31
N ALA A 803 -17.18 -11.17 0.09
CA ALA A 803 -17.84 -12.48 0.07
C ALA A 803 -18.62 -12.81 1.38
N GLU A 804 -18.30 -12.17 2.50
CA GLU A 804 -18.94 -12.34 3.80
C GLU A 804 -20.08 -11.34 4.08
N TRP A 805 -20.32 -10.35 3.21
CA TRP A 805 -21.11 -9.15 3.54
C TRP A 805 -22.56 -9.42 3.95
N GLY A 806 -23.14 -10.54 3.51
CA GLY A 806 -24.49 -10.95 3.91
C GLY A 806 -24.65 -11.27 5.40
N HIS A 807 -23.55 -11.40 6.16
CA HIS A 807 -23.53 -11.56 7.61
C HIS A 807 -23.48 -10.22 8.38
N VAL A 808 -23.27 -9.09 7.68
CA VAL A 808 -23.20 -7.75 8.28
C VAL A 808 -24.56 -7.37 8.86
N ARG A 809 -24.54 -6.64 9.97
CA ARG A 809 -25.72 -6.10 10.64
C ARG A 809 -26.34 -4.97 9.80
N GLY A 810 -27.57 -5.19 9.36
CA GLY A 810 -28.36 -4.21 8.61
C GLY A 810 -28.86 -3.04 9.45
N PHE A 811 -29.54 -2.12 8.76
CA PHE A 811 -30.32 -1.02 9.33
C PHE A 811 -31.74 -1.48 9.66
N ALA A 812 -32.49 -1.91 8.64
CA ALA A 812 -33.86 -2.43 8.74
C ALA A 812 -33.96 -3.93 8.39
N LEU A 813 -32.91 -4.53 7.80
CA LEU A 813 -32.86 -5.98 7.59
C LEU A 813 -32.44 -6.75 8.84
N PRO A 814 -33.10 -7.89 9.16
CA PRO A 814 -32.71 -8.74 10.28
C PRO A 814 -31.37 -9.44 10.01
N GLN A 815 -30.50 -9.51 11.03
CA GLN A 815 -29.19 -10.15 10.90
C GLN A 815 -29.33 -11.65 10.61
N SER A 816 -28.70 -12.12 9.51
CA SER A 816 -28.79 -13.52 9.09
C SER A 816 -27.54 -14.33 9.46
N LYS A 817 -27.71 -15.34 10.33
CA LYS A 817 -26.65 -16.33 10.60
C LYS A 817 -26.22 -17.12 9.35
N ARG A 818 -27.08 -17.21 8.33
CA ARG A 818 -26.80 -17.89 7.05
C ARG A 818 -26.27 -16.95 5.96
N GLY A 819 -26.00 -15.68 6.29
CA GLY A 819 -25.51 -14.70 5.32
C GLY A 819 -26.56 -14.23 4.31
N VAL A 820 -27.84 -14.54 4.50
CA VAL A 820 -28.92 -14.17 3.56
C VAL A 820 -30.15 -13.69 4.35
N PRO A 821 -30.47 -12.37 4.36
CA PRO A 821 -31.61 -11.81 5.08
C PRO A 821 -32.90 -11.75 4.26
N ILE A 822 -32.81 -11.75 2.93
CA ILE A 822 -33.90 -11.88 1.96
C ILE A 822 -33.47 -12.93 0.95
N ASP A 823 -34.34 -13.91 0.68
CA ASP A 823 -34.02 -15.10 -0.12
C ASP A 823 -35.15 -15.38 -1.11
N PRO A 824 -35.02 -15.02 -2.40
CA PRO A 824 -36.07 -15.20 -3.40
C PRO A 824 -36.04 -16.58 -4.07
N GLY A 825 -35.07 -17.43 -3.74
CA GLY A 825 -34.71 -18.61 -4.52
C GLY A 825 -33.52 -18.39 -5.47
N PRO A 826 -33.05 -19.45 -6.16
CA PRO A 826 -31.95 -19.37 -7.12
C PRO A 826 -32.30 -18.52 -8.35
N PRO A 827 -31.30 -18.10 -9.15
CA PRO A 827 -31.55 -17.50 -10.46
C PRO A 827 -32.37 -18.48 -11.34
N PRO A 828 -33.50 -18.05 -11.93
CA PRO A 828 -34.37 -18.91 -12.74
C PRO A 828 -33.80 -19.11 -14.16
N ILE A 829 -32.60 -19.68 -14.27
CA ILE A 829 -31.91 -19.97 -15.53
C ILE A 829 -31.60 -21.45 -15.75
N GLY A 830 -31.44 -22.25 -14.69
CA GLY A 830 -31.06 -23.65 -14.81
C GLY A 830 -29.57 -23.86 -15.13
N THR A 831 -29.30 -24.88 -15.95
CA THR A 831 -27.98 -25.41 -16.32
C THR A 831 -27.71 -25.23 -17.82
N PRO A 832 -26.49 -25.41 -18.35
CA PRO A 832 -26.17 -25.15 -19.76
C PRO A 832 -27.09 -25.77 -20.81
N PRO A 833 -27.62 -27.01 -20.65
CA PRO A 833 -28.57 -27.57 -21.60
C PRO A 833 -29.95 -26.88 -21.61
N ASP A 834 -30.35 -26.25 -20.50
CA ASP A 834 -31.67 -25.65 -20.32
C ASP A 834 -31.87 -24.43 -21.23
N ALA A 835 -33.06 -24.35 -21.84
CA ALA A 835 -33.40 -23.26 -22.76
C ALA A 835 -33.30 -21.86 -22.11
N ALA A 836 -33.58 -21.74 -20.80
CA ALA A 836 -33.50 -20.47 -20.08
C ALA A 836 -32.04 -19.98 -19.90
N TYR A 837 -31.09 -20.88 -19.69
CA TYR A 837 -29.67 -20.57 -19.58
C TYR A 837 -29.12 -20.06 -20.93
N LYS A 838 -29.44 -20.78 -22.01
CA LYS A 838 -29.09 -20.39 -23.38
C LYS A 838 -29.73 -19.07 -23.80
N GLN A 839 -31.01 -18.86 -23.48
CA GLN A 839 -31.70 -17.61 -23.79
C GLN A 839 -31.05 -16.41 -23.07
N ALA A 840 -30.63 -16.58 -21.82
CA ALA A 840 -29.93 -15.53 -21.07
C ALA A 840 -28.59 -15.12 -21.73
N ALA A 841 -27.85 -16.08 -22.31
CA ALA A 841 -26.66 -15.80 -23.11
C ALA A 841 -27.01 -15.10 -24.44
N VAL A 842 -27.98 -15.64 -25.18
CA VAL A 842 -28.50 -15.09 -26.45
C VAL A 842 -28.94 -13.62 -26.30
N ASP A 843 -29.61 -13.27 -25.21
CA ASP A 843 -30.09 -11.91 -24.97
C ASP A 843 -28.94 -10.93 -24.71
N VAL A 844 -27.87 -11.36 -24.02
CA VAL A 844 -26.64 -10.56 -23.86
C VAL A 844 -25.89 -10.42 -25.19
N ILE A 845 -25.78 -11.49 -25.99
CA ILE A 845 -25.19 -11.42 -27.35
C ILE A 845 -25.97 -10.42 -28.21
N ARG A 846 -27.32 -10.47 -28.21
CA ARG A 846 -28.16 -9.50 -28.93
C ARG A 846 -28.00 -8.06 -28.43
N LYS A 847 -27.80 -7.86 -27.12
CA LYS A 847 -27.50 -6.53 -26.55
C LYS A 847 -26.07 -6.06 -26.87
N SER A 848 -25.13 -6.97 -27.10
CA SER A 848 -23.78 -6.65 -27.60
C SER A 848 -23.78 -6.31 -29.09
N ALA A 849 -24.63 -6.96 -29.90
CA ALA A 849 -24.83 -6.61 -31.31
C ALA A 849 -25.39 -5.19 -31.50
N ALA A 850 -26.31 -4.77 -30.61
CA ALA A 850 -26.93 -3.45 -30.58
C ALA A 850 -25.98 -2.25 -30.29
N LEU A 851 -24.68 -2.52 -30.06
CA LEU A 851 -23.65 -1.50 -29.85
C LEU A 851 -23.02 -1.01 -31.17
N ASP A 852 -23.50 -1.51 -32.31
CA ASP A 852 -22.96 -1.22 -33.64
C ASP A 852 -23.30 0.20 -34.12
N ALA A 853 -22.36 1.12 -33.98
CA ALA A 853 -22.51 2.50 -34.44
C ALA A 853 -22.75 2.65 -35.96
N ALA A 854 -22.50 1.59 -36.76
CA ALA A 854 -22.71 1.59 -38.21
C ALA A 854 -24.09 1.05 -38.64
N ASP A 855 -24.84 0.36 -37.77
CA ASP A 855 -26.11 -0.30 -38.12
C ASP A 855 -27.25 0.71 -38.35
N GLY A 856 -27.10 1.95 -37.86
CA GLY A 856 -27.99 3.06 -38.15
C GLY A 856 -29.37 2.99 -37.50
N GLN A 857 -29.67 1.94 -36.73
CA GLN A 857 -30.96 1.75 -36.07
C GLN A 857 -31.29 2.93 -35.15
N VAL A 858 -32.44 3.57 -35.42
CA VAL A 858 -33.03 4.62 -34.59
C VAL A 858 -34.05 3.99 -33.65
N ILE A 859 -34.05 4.44 -32.39
CA ILE A 859 -35.08 4.17 -31.39
C ILE A 859 -35.66 5.48 -30.89
N ASP A 860 -36.89 5.44 -30.39
CA ASP A 860 -37.43 6.50 -29.55
C ASP A 860 -37.02 6.25 -28.09
N ILE A 861 -36.56 7.29 -27.41
CA ILE A 861 -36.26 7.30 -25.97
C ILE A 861 -37.03 8.41 -25.23
N GLY A 862 -38.02 9.02 -25.91
CA GLY A 862 -38.94 9.97 -25.29
C GLY A 862 -39.69 9.35 -24.12
N LEU A 863 -40.03 10.16 -23.12
CA LEU A 863 -40.73 9.70 -21.91
C LEU A 863 -42.18 9.27 -22.19
N ASP A 864 -42.70 9.54 -23.38
CA ASP A 864 -43.95 9.05 -23.95
C ASP A 864 -43.91 7.57 -24.40
N GLU A 865 -42.73 7.02 -24.70
CA GLU A 865 -42.53 5.62 -25.10
C GLU A 865 -41.72 4.82 -24.05
N LEU A 866 -40.70 5.44 -23.45
CA LEU A 866 -39.71 4.77 -22.61
C LEU A 866 -39.87 5.09 -21.11
N GLY A 867 -40.14 4.06 -20.31
CA GLY A 867 -40.26 4.15 -18.85
C GLY A 867 -41.53 3.48 -18.34
N ASN A 868 -41.90 3.77 -17.10
CA ASN A 868 -43.14 3.31 -16.47
C ASN A 868 -43.26 1.77 -16.34
N ASN A 869 -42.16 1.07 -16.07
CA ASN A 869 -42.19 -0.40 -15.94
C ASN A 869 -42.86 -0.84 -14.62
N PRO A 870 -43.69 -1.90 -14.66
CA PRO A 870 -43.97 -2.74 -13.50
C PRO A 870 -42.71 -3.24 -12.77
N LEU A 871 -42.85 -3.60 -11.49
CA LEU A 871 -41.70 -3.91 -10.63
C LEU A 871 -40.97 -5.21 -11.04
N GLY A 872 -39.82 -5.04 -11.69
CA GLY A 872 -38.98 -6.14 -12.14
C GLY A 872 -39.46 -6.74 -13.46
N THR A 873 -39.93 -5.89 -14.37
CA THR A 873 -40.12 -6.16 -15.80
C THR A 873 -39.42 -5.07 -16.63
N ASN A 874 -39.58 -5.11 -17.96
CA ASN A 874 -39.11 -4.09 -18.92
C ASN A 874 -40.18 -3.89 -20.02
N ASP A 875 -41.46 -3.89 -19.62
CA ASP A 875 -42.66 -3.86 -20.47
C ASP A 875 -43.51 -2.59 -20.25
N GLY A 876 -42.90 -1.53 -19.72
CA GLY A 876 -43.54 -0.22 -19.61
C GLY A 876 -43.75 0.47 -20.97
N HIS A 877 -44.65 1.45 -20.99
CA HIS A 877 -45.06 2.20 -22.19
C HIS A 877 -45.05 3.72 -21.92
N GLY A 878 -44.06 4.20 -21.17
CA GLY A 878 -43.87 5.62 -20.90
C GLY A 878 -45.05 6.30 -20.16
N TYR A 879 -45.16 7.60 -20.37
CA TYR A 879 -46.09 8.54 -19.73
C TYR A 879 -46.65 9.49 -20.78
N THR A 880 -47.97 9.65 -20.89
CA THR A 880 -48.55 10.51 -21.92
C THR A 880 -48.43 12.02 -21.63
N VAL A 881 -48.30 12.41 -20.35
CA VAL A 881 -48.20 13.82 -19.91
C VAL A 881 -47.27 13.99 -18.71
N ASN A 882 -46.58 15.14 -18.65
CA ASN A 882 -45.80 15.57 -17.51
C ASN A 882 -46.74 16.04 -16.37
N PRO A 883 -46.68 15.44 -15.16
CA PRO A 883 -47.62 15.73 -14.08
C PRO A 883 -47.39 17.08 -13.39
N SER A 884 -46.27 17.76 -13.65
CA SER A 884 -45.97 19.10 -13.11
C SER A 884 -46.35 20.24 -14.06
N THR A 885 -46.40 19.99 -15.37
CA THR A 885 -46.70 21.03 -16.39
C THR A 885 -48.02 20.82 -17.13
N GLY A 886 -48.61 19.63 -17.05
CA GLY A 886 -49.81 19.24 -17.79
C GLY A 886 -49.62 19.11 -19.30
N GLN A 887 -48.38 19.26 -19.80
CA GLN A 887 -48.07 19.13 -21.23
C GLN A 887 -47.74 17.67 -21.57
N PRO A 888 -47.98 17.22 -22.83
CA PRO A 888 -47.43 15.96 -23.32
C PRO A 888 -45.90 15.93 -23.21
N TYR A 889 -45.34 14.74 -22.99
CA TYR A 889 -43.93 14.53 -23.34
C TYR A 889 -43.76 14.51 -24.87
N ALA A 890 -42.53 14.73 -25.33
CA ALA A 890 -42.21 14.73 -26.75
C ALA A 890 -41.24 13.58 -27.07
N PRO A 891 -41.41 12.91 -28.23
CA PRO A 891 -40.53 11.84 -28.66
C PRO A 891 -39.10 12.34 -28.87
N GLU A 892 -38.13 11.51 -28.52
CA GLU A 892 -36.70 11.79 -28.65
C GLU A 892 -36.01 10.64 -29.40
N ARG A 893 -35.83 10.83 -30.71
CA ARG A 893 -35.28 9.81 -31.60
C ARG A 893 -33.76 9.85 -31.68
N VAL A 894 -33.12 8.78 -31.24
CA VAL A 894 -31.66 8.64 -31.14
C VAL A 894 -31.16 7.36 -31.81
N LEU A 895 -29.87 7.30 -32.12
CA LEU A 895 -29.23 6.06 -32.56
C LEU A 895 -29.13 5.08 -31.39
N GLN A 896 -29.60 3.85 -31.58
CA GLN A 896 -29.64 2.82 -30.54
C GLN A 896 -28.24 2.54 -29.96
N ALA A 897 -27.22 2.46 -30.81
CA ALA A 897 -25.83 2.24 -30.40
C ALA A 897 -25.24 3.41 -29.60
N ASP A 898 -25.65 4.66 -29.85
CA ASP A 898 -25.24 5.79 -29.01
C ASP A 898 -25.93 5.74 -27.64
N TYR A 899 -27.24 5.48 -27.61
CA TYR A 899 -27.99 5.32 -26.36
C TYR A 899 -27.44 4.18 -25.51
N ALA A 900 -27.26 2.99 -26.08
CA ALA A 900 -26.80 1.80 -25.38
C ALA A 900 -25.41 1.98 -24.74
N ARG A 901 -24.46 2.59 -25.47
CA ARG A 901 -23.09 2.84 -24.98
C ARG A 901 -23.04 3.94 -23.92
N VAL A 902 -23.75 5.07 -24.14
CA VAL A 902 -23.85 6.16 -23.14
C VAL A 902 -24.51 5.65 -21.86
N LEU A 903 -25.60 4.88 -21.98
CA LEU A 903 -26.30 4.29 -20.84
C LEU A 903 -25.42 3.30 -20.07
N ALA A 904 -24.64 2.46 -20.78
CA ALA A 904 -23.72 1.52 -20.16
C ALA A 904 -22.60 2.21 -19.38
N GLU A 905 -21.98 3.27 -19.94
CA GLU A 905 -20.89 3.99 -19.27
C GLU A 905 -21.36 4.94 -18.15
N PHE A 906 -22.48 5.65 -18.33
CA PHE A 906 -23.02 6.56 -17.31
C PHE A 906 -23.31 5.83 -15.99
N TRP A 907 -24.07 4.73 -16.06
CA TRP A 907 -24.36 3.89 -14.89
C TRP A 907 -23.22 2.94 -14.50
N ALA A 908 -22.06 3.01 -15.18
CA ALA A 908 -20.82 2.40 -14.74
C ALA A 908 -19.90 3.40 -14.03
N ASP A 909 -20.38 4.61 -13.73
CA ASP A 909 -19.79 5.67 -12.88
C ASP A 909 -18.37 6.18 -13.27
N GLY A 910 -17.67 5.49 -14.17
CA GLY A 910 -16.42 5.91 -14.81
C GLY A 910 -15.19 6.03 -13.89
N PRO A 911 -14.11 6.66 -14.39
CA PRO A 911 -12.87 6.90 -13.65
C PRO A 911 -13.02 7.82 -12.42
N SER A 912 -14.21 8.36 -12.15
CA SER A 912 -14.52 9.23 -11.00
C SER A 912 -15.63 8.64 -10.12
N SER A 913 -15.79 7.32 -10.13
CA SER A 913 -16.92 6.60 -9.51
C SER A 913 -17.05 6.83 -8.01
N GLU A 914 -18.23 7.29 -7.57
CA GLU A 914 -18.70 7.21 -6.19
C GLU A 914 -19.24 5.81 -5.81
N THR A 915 -19.17 4.86 -6.76
CA THR A 915 -19.91 3.58 -6.82
C THR A 915 -21.44 3.75 -6.77
N PRO A 916 -22.26 2.74 -7.14
CA PRO A 916 -23.72 2.89 -7.19
C PRO A 916 -24.40 3.47 -5.93
N PRO A 917 -24.03 3.15 -4.67
CA PRO A 917 -24.63 3.81 -3.52
C PRO A 917 -24.26 5.31 -3.43
N GLY A 918 -23.07 5.72 -3.86
CA GLY A 918 -22.65 7.12 -3.89
C GLY A 918 -23.30 7.91 -5.04
N HIS A 919 -23.46 7.31 -6.22
CA HIS A 919 -24.20 7.92 -7.34
C HIS A 919 -25.61 8.34 -6.92
N TRP A 920 -26.32 7.50 -6.15
CA TRP A 920 -27.65 7.85 -5.64
C TRP A 920 -27.65 8.96 -4.58
N ASN A 921 -26.55 9.19 -3.87
CA ASN A 921 -26.39 10.41 -3.07
C ASN A 921 -26.19 11.64 -3.98
N VAL A 922 -25.41 11.55 -5.07
CA VAL A 922 -25.28 12.64 -6.07
C VAL A 922 -26.63 13.00 -6.72
N LEU A 923 -27.47 12.02 -7.03
CA LEU A 923 -28.83 12.26 -7.53
C LEU A 923 -29.71 12.91 -6.45
N ALA A 924 -29.77 12.35 -5.23
CA ALA A 924 -30.50 12.93 -4.11
C ALA A 924 -30.07 14.39 -3.80
N ASN A 925 -28.76 14.63 -3.88
CA ASN A 925 -28.12 15.92 -3.73
C ASN A 925 -28.51 16.94 -4.80
N THR A 926 -28.84 16.48 -6.01
CA THR A 926 -29.27 17.33 -7.13
C THR A 926 -30.78 17.60 -7.03
N VAL A 927 -31.57 16.56 -6.75
CA VAL A 927 -33.01 16.63 -6.42
C VAL A 927 -33.28 17.63 -5.30
N SER A 928 -32.55 17.51 -4.19
CA SER A 928 -32.65 18.38 -3.01
C SER A 928 -32.17 19.81 -3.24
N ASN A 929 -31.60 20.13 -4.41
CA ASN A 929 -31.25 21.50 -4.78
C ASN A 929 -32.26 22.12 -5.76
N SER A 930 -33.30 21.38 -6.19
CA SER A 930 -34.37 21.93 -7.01
C SER A 930 -35.22 22.94 -6.22
N PRO A 931 -35.47 24.14 -6.75
CA PRO A 931 -36.32 25.14 -6.08
C PRO A 931 -37.77 24.66 -5.94
N LEU A 932 -38.20 23.66 -6.73
CA LEU A 932 -39.53 23.08 -6.67
C LEU A 932 -39.79 22.26 -5.39
N LEU A 933 -38.74 21.90 -4.63
CA LEU A 933 -38.87 21.28 -3.30
C LEU A 933 -38.78 22.29 -2.13
N ALA A 934 -38.58 23.59 -2.39
CA ALA A 934 -38.36 24.59 -1.34
C ALA A 934 -39.52 24.69 -0.32
N SER A 935 -40.76 24.42 -0.75
CA SER A 935 -41.94 24.38 0.13
C SER A 935 -41.97 23.17 1.07
N ARG A 936 -41.33 22.04 0.70
CA ARG A 936 -41.18 20.85 1.56
C ARG A 936 -39.96 20.94 2.48
N ILE A 937 -38.88 21.56 2.02
CA ILE A 937 -37.67 21.82 2.82
C ILE A 937 -37.98 22.88 3.89
N GLY A 938 -38.73 23.92 3.54
CA GLY A 938 -38.93 25.11 4.38
C GLY A 938 -37.79 26.12 4.28
N THR A 939 -37.96 27.29 4.89
CA THR A 939 -36.99 28.39 4.85
C THR A 939 -36.00 28.34 6.02
N GLY A 940 -34.76 28.80 5.80
CA GLY A 940 -33.72 28.89 6.82
C GLY A 940 -32.81 27.65 6.95
N ALA A 941 -31.63 27.85 7.53
CA ALA A 941 -30.56 26.85 7.57
C ALA A 941 -30.92 25.62 8.45
N ALA A 942 -31.54 25.81 9.62
CA ALA A 942 -31.98 24.71 10.49
C ALA A 942 -32.92 23.71 9.77
N ASN A 943 -33.82 24.23 8.93
CA ASN A 943 -34.73 23.43 8.12
C ASN A 943 -34.00 22.66 7.01
N ARG A 944 -33.07 23.32 6.30
CA ARG A 944 -32.22 22.65 5.31
C ARG A 944 -31.33 21.57 5.93
N LEU A 945 -30.77 21.83 7.13
CA LEU A 945 -29.97 20.86 7.87
C LEU A 945 -30.80 19.64 8.31
N ARG A 946 -32.02 19.87 8.81
CA ARG A 946 -32.96 18.77 9.12
C ARG A 946 -33.23 17.91 7.88
N TRP A 947 -33.56 18.55 6.76
CA TRP A 947 -33.87 17.87 5.51
C TRP A 947 -32.71 16.99 5.02
N ASP A 948 -31.51 17.58 4.88
CA ASP A 948 -30.33 16.85 4.39
C ASP A 948 -30.00 15.65 5.30
N VAL A 949 -29.98 15.83 6.64
CA VAL A 949 -29.65 14.73 7.58
C VAL A 949 -30.69 13.61 7.54
N GLN A 950 -31.98 13.92 7.50
CA GLN A 950 -33.05 12.91 7.41
C GLN A 950 -32.99 12.15 6.07
N MET A 951 -32.78 12.87 4.96
CA MET A 951 -32.61 12.28 3.63
C MET A 951 -31.47 11.26 3.60
N TYR A 952 -30.26 11.66 4.04
CA TYR A 952 -29.10 10.76 4.03
C TYR A 952 -29.28 9.54 4.95
N PHE A 953 -29.91 9.71 6.12
CA PHE A 953 -30.13 8.60 7.05
C PHE A 953 -31.01 7.51 6.43
N ALA A 954 -32.14 7.88 5.81
CA ALA A 954 -33.02 6.93 5.14
C ALA A 954 -32.37 6.32 3.88
N LEU A 955 -31.76 7.17 3.04
CA LEU A 955 -31.16 6.77 1.77
C LEU A 955 -30.00 5.79 1.96
N ASN A 956 -29.08 6.12 2.87
CA ASN A 956 -27.89 5.31 3.07
C ASN A 956 -28.18 4.09 3.95
N GLY A 957 -29.17 4.16 4.85
CA GLY A 957 -29.71 2.97 5.50
C GLY A 957 -30.25 1.94 4.49
N ALA A 958 -31.00 2.40 3.48
CA ALA A 958 -31.47 1.55 2.38
C ALA A 958 -30.32 1.02 1.51
N ALA A 959 -29.31 1.83 1.22
CA ALA A 959 -28.14 1.41 0.45
C ALA A 959 -27.30 0.34 1.19
N HIS A 960 -27.06 0.52 2.49
CA HIS A 960 -26.35 -0.46 3.33
C HIS A 960 -27.09 -1.81 3.38
N ASP A 961 -28.41 -1.80 3.60
CA ASP A 961 -29.22 -3.02 3.53
C ASP A 961 -29.24 -3.66 2.13
N ALA A 962 -29.23 -2.86 1.06
CA ALA A 962 -29.17 -3.34 -0.31
C ALA A 962 -27.84 -4.06 -0.61
N ALA A 963 -26.72 -3.59 -0.06
CA ALA A 963 -25.44 -4.29 -0.14
C ALA A 963 -25.52 -5.67 0.54
N ILE A 964 -26.06 -5.74 1.76
CA ILE A 964 -26.14 -6.98 2.55
C ILE A 964 -27.05 -8.01 1.85
N ALA A 965 -28.21 -7.58 1.34
CA ALA A 965 -29.11 -8.45 0.60
C ALA A 965 -28.47 -8.95 -0.72
N ALA A 966 -27.87 -8.07 -1.51
CA ALA A 966 -27.28 -8.45 -2.81
C ALA A 966 -26.05 -9.34 -2.64
N TRP A 967 -25.10 -9.00 -1.76
CA TRP A 967 -23.89 -9.80 -1.57
C TRP A 967 -24.13 -11.11 -0.83
N GLY A 968 -25.11 -11.15 0.09
CA GLY A 968 -25.57 -12.42 0.67
C GLY A 968 -26.06 -13.41 -0.39
N LEU A 969 -26.85 -12.93 -1.36
CA LEU A 969 -27.32 -13.74 -2.48
C LEU A 969 -26.19 -14.12 -3.43
N LYS A 970 -25.24 -13.22 -3.72
CA LYS A 970 -24.02 -13.54 -4.48
C LYS A 970 -23.20 -14.64 -3.80
N ARG A 971 -23.03 -14.61 -2.48
CA ARG A 971 -22.29 -15.65 -1.73
C ARG A 971 -23.04 -16.98 -1.67
N LYS A 972 -24.36 -16.97 -1.55
CA LYS A 972 -25.18 -18.18 -1.52
C LYS A 972 -25.24 -18.86 -2.89
N TYR A 973 -25.59 -18.11 -3.94
CA TYR A 973 -25.89 -18.67 -5.26
C TYR A 973 -24.71 -18.67 -6.21
N GLN A 974 -23.73 -17.79 -5.99
CA GLN A 974 -22.48 -17.75 -6.74
C GLN A 974 -22.65 -17.79 -8.27
N SER A 975 -23.73 -17.24 -8.81
CA SER A 975 -24.08 -17.38 -10.23
C SER A 975 -22.97 -16.89 -11.17
N VAL A 976 -22.79 -17.63 -12.26
CA VAL A 976 -21.93 -17.31 -13.40
C VAL A 976 -22.14 -15.90 -13.97
N ARG A 977 -21.12 -15.37 -14.65
CA ARG A 977 -21.13 -14.08 -15.38
C ARG A 977 -21.26 -14.31 -16.89
N PRO A 978 -21.82 -13.36 -17.67
CA PRO A 978 -22.07 -13.57 -19.09
C PRO A 978 -20.82 -13.92 -19.91
N ILE A 979 -19.62 -13.42 -19.54
CA ILE A 979 -18.38 -13.76 -20.25
C ILE A 979 -18.06 -15.26 -20.19
N SER A 980 -18.06 -15.85 -19.00
CA SER A 980 -17.87 -17.29 -18.82
C SER A 980 -19.01 -18.10 -19.43
N MET A 981 -20.26 -17.67 -19.23
CA MET A 981 -21.46 -18.30 -19.81
C MET A 981 -21.39 -18.36 -21.34
N ILE A 982 -21.13 -17.24 -22.02
CA ILE A 982 -21.12 -17.16 -23.49
C ILE A 982 -19.94 -17.95 -24.07
N ARG A 983 -18.74 -17.84 -23.47
CA ARG A 983 -17.57 -18.59 -23.93
C ARG A 983 -17.75 -20.10 -23.76
N TYR A 984 -18.26 -20.54 -22.61
CA TYR A 984 -18.54 -21.96 -22.33
C TYR A 984 -19.51 -22.55 -23.36
N LEU A 985 -20.65 -21.88 -23.59
CA LEU A 985 -21.66 -22.35 -24.54
C LEU A 985 -21.14 -22.32 -25.99
N ALA A 986 -20.25 -21.39 -26.34
CA ALA A 986 -19.67 -21.31 -27.68
C ALA A 986 -18.59 -22.37 -27.93
N GLU A 987 -17.79 -22.72 -26.92
CA GLU A 987 -16.77 -23.78 -26.96
C GLU A 987 -17.41 -25.17 -27.08
N HIS A 988 -18.61 -25.36 -26.54
CA HIS A 988 -19.43 -26.57 -26.75
C HIS A 988 -20.11 -26.60 -28.14
N GLY A 989 -19.89 -25.61 -29.02
CA GLY A 989 -20.49 -25.61 -30.35
C GLY A 989 -21.96 -25.17 -30.33
N GLN A 990 -22.82 -25.89 -31.07
CA GLN A 990 -24.21 -25.51 -31.32
C GLN A 990 -25.23 -26.51 -30.78
N SER A 991 -26.41 -26.04 -30.37
CA SER A 991 -27.48 -26.89 -29.81
C SER A 991 -28.80 -26.85 -30.62
N SER A 992 -28.79 -26.45 -31.88
CA SER A 992 -30.01 -26.29 -32.69
C SER A 992 -30.36 -27.52 -33.54
N ASP A 993 -29.35 -28.21 -34.08
CA ASP A 993 -29.56 -29.30 -35.04
C ASP A 993 -28.54 -30.43 -34.79
N PRO A 994 -28.97 -31.66 -34.42
CA PRO A 994 -28.08 -32.78 -34.17
C PRO A 994 -27.39 -33.34 -35.42
N GLU A 995 -27.87 -33.02 -36.62
CA GLU A 995 -27.29 -33.46 -37.89
C GLU A 995 -26.21 -32.48 -38.42
N LEU A 996 -26.09 -31.29 -37.81
CA LEU A 996 -25.04 -30.32 -38.14
C LEU A 996 -23.74 -30.55 -37.34
N PRO A 997 -22.56 -30.21 -37.89
CA PRO A 997 -21.30 -30.28 -37.17
C PRO A 997 -21.31 -29.53 -35.83
N SER A 998 -20.44 -29.98 -34.92
CA SER A 998 -20.25 -29.38 -33.60
C SER A 998 -21.54 -29.29 -32.77
N TYR A 999 -22.42 -30.29 -32.88
CA TYR A 999 -23.61 -30.38 -32.02
C TYR A 999 -23.25 -30.80 -30.59
N ASP A 1000 -23.70 -30.02 -29.62
CA ASP A 1000 -23.76 -30.41 -28.20
C ASP A 1000 -25.05 -29.87 -27.57
N PRO A 1001 -25.78 -30.66 -26.76
CA PRO A 1001 -26.90 -30.18 -25.96
C PRO A 1001 -26.59 -28.98 -25.04
N ALA A 1002 -25.33 -28.73 -24.68
CA ALA A 1002 -24.85 -27.57 -23.93
C ALA A 1002 -24.26 -26.44 -24.81
N GLY A 1003 -24.34 -26.53 -26.15
CA GLY A 1003 -23.91 -25.48 -27.07
C GLY A 1003 -24.83 -24.25 -27.13
N LEU A 1004 -24.42 -23.24 -27.92
CA LEU A 1004 -25.27 -22.09 -28.25
C LEU A 1004 -26.35 -22.46 -29.30
N PRO A 1005 -27.59 -21.93 -29.21
CA PRO A 1005 -28.55 -22.08 -30.28
C PRO A 1005 -28.14 -21.22 -31.50
N LEU A 1006 -28.17 -21.82 -32.70
CA LEU A 1006 -28.00 -21.10 -33.96
C LEU A 1006 -29.18 -20.15 -34.20
N ILE A 1007 -28.87 -18.89 -34.49
CA ILE A 1007 -29.81 -17.79 -34.75
C ILE A 1007 -29.26 -17.00 -35.95
N PRO A 1008 -29.84 -17.14 -37.16
CA PRO A 1008 -29.34 -16.47 -38.36
C PRO A 1008 -29.15 -14.96 -38.16
N GLY A 1009 -27.99 -14.43 -38.58
CA GLY A 1009 -27.60 -13.03 -38.40
C GLY A 1009 -27.10 -12.65 -36.99
N LEU A 1010 -27.06 -13.59 -36.03
CA LEU A 1010 -26.61 -13.34 -34.65
C LEU A 1010 -25.66 -14.41 -34.09
N ILE A 1011 -25.94 -15.69 -34.30
CA ILE A 1011 -25.15 -16.85 -33.83
C ILE A 1011 -25.15 -17.89 -34.94
N GLU A 1012 -23.99 -18.21 -35.51
CA GLU A 1012 -23.89 -19.07 -36.69
C GLU A 1012 -22.69 -20.02 -36.61
N LEU A 1013 -22.89 -21.24 -37.11
CA LEU A 1013 -21.81 -22.20 -37.35
C LEU A 1013 -20.97 -21.71 -38.54
N ILE A 1014 -19.64 -21.68 -38.38
CA ILE A 1014 -18.74 -21.24 -39.45
C ILE A 1014 -18.59 -22.38 -40.47
N THR A 1015 -19.25 -22.25 -41.61
CA THR A 1015 -19.11 -23.15 -42.78
C THR A 1015 -18.09 -22.60 -43.78
N LYS A 1016 -17.53 -23.45 -44.65
CA LYS A 1016 -16.58 -23.06 -45.70
C LYS A 1016 -17.15 -22.02 -46.68
N GLU A 1017 -18.46 -22.08 -46.91
CA GLU A 1017 -19.21 -21.16 -47.76
C GLU A 1017 -19.39 -19.82 -47.05
N SER A 1018 -19.61 -19.85 -45.73
CA SER A 1018 -19.76 -18.62 -44.92
C SER A 1018 -18.45 -17.86 -44.73
N SER A 1019 -17.31 -18.55 -44.79
CA SER A 1019 -15.96 -18.00 -44.56
C SER A 1019 -15.07 -17.91 -45.80
N ALA A 1020 -15.62 -18.19 -46.99
CA ALA A 1020 -14.94 -17.92 -48.26
C ALA A 1020 -14.63 -16.42 -48.43
N PRO A 1021 -13.66 -16.04 -49.31
CA PRO A 1021 -13.32 -14.63 -49.55
C PRO A 1021 -14.55 -13.77 -49.87
N SER A 1022 -14.59 -12.57 -49.27
CA SER A 1022 -15.72 -11.62 -49.32
C SER A 1022 -17.04 -12.09 -48.70
N GLN A 1023 -17.09 -13.24 -48.01
CA GLN A 1023 -18.26 -13.68 -47.25
C GLN A 1023 -18.22 -13.21 -45.78
N ARG A 1024 -19.36 -13.33 -45.09
CA ARG A 1024 -19.58 -12.73 -43.76
C ARG A 1024 -18.62 -13.21 -42.66
N HIS A 1025 -18.12 -14.44 -42.74
CA HIS A 1025 -17.14 -15.01 -41.82
C HIS A 1025 -15.72 -15.08 -42.43
N ALA A 1026 -15.41 -14.31 -43.49
CA ALA A 1026 -14.09 -14.38 -44.17
C ALA A 1026 -12.89 -14.08 -43.24
N ALA A 1027 -13.11 -13.33 -42.15
CA ALA A 1027 -12.10 -13.07 -41.12
C ALA A 1027 -11.89 -14.24 -40.14
N LEU A 1028 -12.69 -15.31 -40.26
CA LEU A 1028 -12.72 -16.50 -39.39
C LEU A 1028 -12.53 -17.79 -40.22
N ALA A 1029 -11.83 -17.71 -41.36
CA ALA A 1029 -11.69 -18.81 -42.31
C ALA A 1029 -10.97 -20.05 -41.76
N ASP A 1030 -10.06 -19.86 -40.80
CA ASP A 1030 -9.34 -20.94 -40.12
C ASP A 1030 -10.19 -21.69 -39.07
N HIS A 1031 -11.39 -21.19 -38.76
CA HIS A 1031 -12.27 -21.61 -37.65
C HIS A 1031 -13.54 -22.34 -38.13
N VAL A 1032 -13.45 -23.06 -39.26
CA VAL A 1032 -14.60 -23.81 -39.82
C VAL A 1032 -15.01 -24.95 -38.88
N GLY A 1033 -16.26 -24.91 -38.42
CA GLY A 1033 -16.82 -25.80 -37.39
C GLY A 1033 -17.00 -25.13 -36.02
N GLU A 1034 -16.45 -23.94 -35.80
CA GLU A 1034 -16.64 -23.17 -34.57
C GLU A 1034 -17.86 -22.21 -34.68
N ILE A 1035 -18.20 -21.54 -33.58
CA ILE A 1035 -19.36 -20.64 -33.49
C ILE A 1035 -18.95 -19.17 -33.61
N ALA A 1036 -19.40 -18.54 -34.69
CA ALA A 1036 -19.36 -17.10 -34.84
C ALA A 1036 -20.59 -16.45 -34.17
N ILE A 1037 -20.39 -15.32 -33.50
CA ILE A 1037 -21.46 -14.45 -33.00
C ILE A 1037 -21.30 -13.04 -33.55
N ARG A 1038 -22.41 -12.36 -33.88
CA ARG A 1038 -22.40 -10.92 -34.18
C ARG A 1038 -22.47 -10.15 -32.87
N ALA A 1039 -21.36 -9.56 -32.44
CA ALA A 1039 -21.22 -8.86 -31.16
C ALA A 1039 -20.22 -7.69 -31.24
N TRP A 1040 -20.13 -6.86 -30.20
CA TRP A 1040 -19.10 -5.81 -30.10
C TRP A 1040 -17.69 -6.44 -30.11
N ARG A 1041 -16.78 -5.86 -30.90
CA ARG A 1041 -15.47 -6.50 -31.22
C ARG A 1041 -14.38 -6.38 -30.15
N GLY A 1042 -14.69 -5.89 -28.95
CA GLY A 1042 -13.68 -5.52 -27.94
C GLY A 1042 -13.16 -4.08 -28.12
N ASN A 1043 -12.31 -3.62 -27.20
CA ASN A 1043 -11.79 -2.25 -27.22
C ASN A 1043 -10.92 -1.97 -28.47
N PRO A 1044 -11.04 -0.80 -29.11
CA PRO A 1044 -10.14 -0.40 -30.20
C PRO A 1044 -8.73 -0.13 -29.65
N LYS A 1045 -7.70 -0.30 -30.49
CA LYS A 1045 -6.30 0.04 -30.14
C LYS A 1045 -6.09 1.54 -29.90
N ASP A 1046 -6.99 2.36 -30.42
CA ASP A 1046 -7.01 3.81 -30.33
C ASP A 1046 -8.42 4.23 -29.85
N PRO A 1047 -8.57 4.77 -28.63
CA PRO A 1047 -9.87 5.19 -28.08
C PRO A 1047 -10.59 6.29 -28.87
N SER A 1048 -9.94 6.95 -29.84
CA SER A 1048 -10.59 7.89 -30.77
C SER A 1048 -11.36 7.21 -31.92
N GLN A 1049 -11.24 5.88 -32.02
CA GLN A 1049 -11.92 5.04 -33.02
C GLN A 1049 -13.14 4.32 -32.42
N VAL A 1050 -13.90 3.61 -33.25
CA VAL A 1050 -15.09 2.83 -32.84
C VAL A 1050 -14.91 1.41 -33.32
N SER A 1051 -15.07 0.42 -32.44
CA SER A 1051 -14.96 -1.00 -32.81
C SER A 1051 -16.18 -1.52 -33.58
N GLY A 1052 -17.36 -0.98 -33.24
CA GLY A 1052 -18.66 -1.44 -33.74
C GLY A 1052 -18.93 -2.90 -33.37
N ALA A 1053 -19.94 -3.49 -34.02
CA ALA A 1053 -20.19 -4.92 -33.94
C ALA A 1053 -19.77 -5.66 -35.21
N GLY A 1054 -19.66 -6.99 -35.11
CA GLY A 1054 -19.42 -7.86 -36.24
C GLY A 1054 -19.20 -9.30 -35.79
N TRP A 1055 -18.92 -10.17 -36.75
CA TRP A 1055 -18.64 -11.57 -36.50
C TRP A 1055 -17.30 -11.75 -35.79
N ILE A 1056 -17.34 -12.41 -34.63
CA ILE A 1056 -16.20 -12.86 -33.83
C ILE A 1056 -16.49 -14.27 -33.31
N LEU A 1057 -15.46 -15.00 -32.89
CA LEU A 1057 -15.65 -16.30 -32.22
C LEU A 1057 -16.30 -16.10 -30.85
N GLY A 1058 -17.34 -16.88 -30.53
CA GLY A 1058 -18.02 -16.80 -29.24
C GLY A 1058 -17.10 -17.11 -28.05
N GLU A 1059 -16.16 -18.04 -28.24
CA GLU A 1059 -15.07 -18.38 -27.31
C GLU A 1059 -14.14 -17.20 -26.95
N ARG A 1060 -14.17 -16.09 -27.70
CA ARG A 1060 -13.35 -14.89 -27.46
C ARG A 1060 -14.16 -13.67 -27.02
N TRP A 1061 -15.48 -13.80 -26.89
CA TRP A 1061 -16.35 -12.67 -26.55
C TRP A 1061 -15.90 -11.98 -25.25
N VAL A 1062 -16.08 -10.65 -25.23
CA VAL A 1062 -15.88 -9.79 -24.05
C VAL A 1062 -17.02 -8.77 -23.93
N PRO A 1063 -17.46 -8.46 -22.69
CA PRO A 1063 -18.48 -7.45 -22.41
C PRO A 1063 -18.00 -6.02 -22.73
N TYR A 1064 -18.94 -5.10 -22.99
CA TYR A 1064 -18.65 -3.68 -23.26
C TYR A 1064 -18.19 -2.95 -21.99
N GLN A 1065 -16.88 -3.01 -21.73
CA GLN A 1065 -16.19 -2.40 -20.60
C GLN A 1065 -14.76 -1.97 -21.02
N ARG A 1066 -13.98 -1.42 -20.08
CA ARG A 1066 -12.53 -1.24 -20.25
C ARG A 1066 -11.81 -2.59 -20.19
N ALA A 1067 -10.80 -2.79 -21.05
CA ALA A 1067 -9.97 -4.00 -21.07
C ALA A 1067 -9.32 -4.36 -19.72
N THR A 1068 -9.07 -3.37 -18.86
CA THR A 1068 -8.48 -3.54 -17.52
C THR A 1068 -9.51 -3.79 -16.41
N PHE A 1069 -10.82 -3.70 -16.73
CA PHE A 1069 -11.95 -3.83 -15.81
C PHE A 1069 -13.13 -4.57 -16.50
N VAL A 1070 -12.85 -5.73 -17.10
CA VAL A 1070 -13.79 -6.43 -17.99
C VAL A 1070 -15.10 -6.84 -17.30
N THR A 1071 -15.07 -7.22 -16.03
CA THR A 1071 -16.28 -7.52 -15.23
C THR A 1071 -15.95 -7.33 -13.73
N PRO A 1072 -16.86 -6.79 -12.90
CA PRO A 1072 -16.62 -6.64 -11.46
C PRO A 1072 -16.37 -7.98 -10.75
N ALA A 1073 -15.40 -7.98 -9.81
CA ALA A 1073 -14.88 -9.15 -9.10
C ALA A 1073 -15.84 -9.73 -8.04
N PHE A 1074 -17.01 -10.19 -8.49
CA PHE A 1074 -18.02 -10.88 -7.69
C PHE A 1074 -19.06 -11.59 -8.59
N PRO A 1075 -19.78 -12.62 -8.09
CA PRO A 1075 -20.83 -13.34 -8.83
C PRO A 1075 -21.95 -12.47 -9.42
N GLY A 1076 -22.70 -13.05 -10.37
CA GLY A 1076 -23.84 -12.43 -11.06
C GLY A 1076 -25.04 -12.15 -10.15
N PHE A 1077 -25.87 -13.16 -9.91
CA PHE A 1077 -27.13 -13.04 -9.19
C PHE A 1077 -26.97 -12.55 -7.73
N VAL A 1078 -27.61 -11.46 -7.28
CA VAL A 1078 -28.40 -10.46 -8.03
C VAL A 1078 -27.57 -9.23 -8.40
N SER A 1079 -28.02 -8.46 -9.38
CA SER A 1079 -27.39 -7.20 -9.80
C SER A 1079 -27.31 -6.23 -8.61
N GLY A 1080 -26.08 -5.87 -8.23
CA GLY A 1080 -25.84 -4.92 -7.14
C GLY A 1080 -26.40 -3.54 -7.50
N HIS A 1081 -26.16 -3.07 -8.73
CA HIS A 1081 -26.65 -1.77 -9.21
C HIS A 1081 -28.19 -1.72 -9.13
N SER A 1082 -28.88 -2.72 -9.68
CA SER A 1082 -30.35 -2.80 -9.65
C SER A 1082 -30.92 -2.82 -8.22
N THR A 1083 -30.22 -3.48 -7.30
CA THR A 1083 -30.64 -3.56 -5.88
C THR A 1083 -30.43 -2.24 -5.15
N PHE A 1084 -29.25 -1.61 -5.28
CA PHE A 1084 -28.98 -0.28 -4.73
C PHE A 1084 -29.93 0.77 -5.30
N SER A 1085 -30.04 0.85 -6.63
CA SER A 1085 -30.79 1.89 -7.32
C SER A 1085 -32.28 1.81 -7.01
N ARG A 1086 -32.88 0.60 -7.01
CA ARG A 1086 -34.31 0.51 -6.66
C ARG A 1086 -34.55 0.79 -5.18
N ALA A 1087 -33.66 0.41 -4.27
CA ALA A 1087 -33.78 0.76 -2.84
C ALA A 1087 -33.72 2.28 -2.61
N ALA A 1088 -32.80 2.97 -3.29
CA ALA A 1088 -32.70 4.42 -3.25
C ALA A 1088 -33.93 5.12 -3.87
N ALA A 1089 -34.44 4.61 -4.98
CA ALA A 1089 -35.61 5.18 -5.67
C ALA A 1089 -36.89 5.14 -4.81
N GLU A 1090 -37.17 4.05 -4.09
CA GLU A 1090 -38.32 4.02 -3.16
C GLU A 1090 -38.16 5.04 -2.02
N VAL A 1091 -36.95 5.22 -1.50
CA VAL A 1091 -36.67 6.22 -0.45
C VAL A 1091 -36.87 7.64 -0.96
N LEU A 1092 -36.34 8.00 -2.14
CA LEU A 1092 -36.50 9.34 -2.69
C LEU A 1092 -37.96 9.61 -3.10
N ALA A 1093 -38.67 8.61 -3.61
CA ALA A 1093 -40.10 8.71 -3.91
C ALA A 1093 -40.93 9.02 -2.65
N ALA A 1094 -40.67 8.30 -1.56
CA ALA A 1094 -41.35 8.51 -0.29
C ALA A 1094 -40.94 9.84 0.38
N TYR A 1095 -39.64 10.15 0.45
CA TYR A 1095 -39.14 11.35 1.14
C TYR A 1095 -39.51 12.65 0.46
N THR A 1096 -39.48 12.70 -0.89
CA THR A 1096 -39.98 13.86 -1.64
C THR A 1096 -41.51 13.87 -1.78
N GLY A 1097 -42.20 12.80 -1.39
CA GLY A 1097 -43.65 12.67 -1.44
C GLY A 1097 -44.22 12.66 -2.86
N SER A 1098 -43.47 12.12 -3.82
CA SER A 1098 -43.81 11.99 -5.25
C SER A 1098 -42.87 10.96 -5.88
N PRO A 1099 -43.34 10.02 -6.74
CA PRO A 1099 -42.43 9.15 -7.49
C PRO A 1099 -41.67 9.89 -8.61
N TYR A 1100 -42.19 11.04 -9.04
CA TYR A 1100 -41.61 11.87 -10.10
C TYR A 1100 -40.48 12.76 -9.58
N PHE A 1101 -39.48 12.99 -10.44
CA PHE A 1101 -38.47 14.03 -10.22
C PHE A 1101 -39.12 15.43 -10.13
N PRO A 1102 -38.52 16.41 -9.43
CA PRO A 1102 -39.11 17.73 -9.28
C PRO A 1102 -39.22 18.48 -10.63
N GLY A 1103 -40.45 18.75 -11.07
CA GLY A 1103 -40.74 19.26 -12.43
C GLY A 1103 -41.26 18.20 -13.40
N GLY A 1104 -41.43 16.97 -12.93
CA GLY A 1104 -41.94 15.82 -13.70
C GLY A 1104 -40.84 15.07 -14.46
N GLU A 1105 -39.67 15.67 -14.64
CA GLU A 1105 -38.58 15.18 -15.49
C GLU A 1105 -37.21 15.50 -14.87
N PHE A 1106 -36.25 14.60 -15.03
CA PHE A 1106 -34.82 14.86 -14.87
C PHE A 1106 -34.10 14.49 -16.16
N THR A 1107 -33.13 15.30 -16.57
CA THR A 1107 -32.35 15.10 -17.80
C THR A 1107 -30.85 15.18 -17.54
N GLN A 1108 -30.09 14.40 -18.28
CA GLN A 1108 -28.63 14.47 -18.34
C GLN A 1108 -28.16 14.38 -19.78
N THR A 1109 -27.56 15.46 -20.30
CA THR A 1109 -27.03 15.50 -21.66
C THR A 1109 -25.54 15.16 -21.70
N PHE A 1110 -25.14 14.45 -22.76
CA PHE A 1110 -23.80 13.95 -23.03
C PHE A 1110 -23.33 14.48 -24.38
N ALA A 1111 -22.19 15.17 -24.41
CA ALA A 1111 -21.60 15.68 -25.64
C ALA A 1111 -20.87 14.57 -26.43
N PRO A 1112 -20.68 14.72 -27.76
CA PRO A 1112 -19.83 13.83 -28.54
C PRO A 1112 -18.41 13.73 -27.95
N GLY A 1113 -17.88 12.52 -27.83
CA GLY A 1113 -16.60 12.26 -27.14
C GLY A 1113 -16.72 12.07 -25.62
N TYR A 1114 -17.92 11.84 -25.10
CA TYR A 1114 -18.12 11.48 -23.69
C TYR A 1114 -17.55 10.11 -23.31
N LEU A 1115 -17.67 9.10 -24.18
CA LEU A 1115 -17.27 7.71 -23.89
C LEU A 1115 -15.75 7.60 -23.64
N LYS A 1116 -15.33 6.65 -22.78
CA LYS A 1116 -14.00 6.61 -22.13
C LYS A 1116 -13.01 5.60 -22.71
N PHE A 1117 -13.43 4.76 -23.65
CA PHE A 1117 -12.59 3.71 -24.25
C PHE A 1117 -12.89 3.39 -25.72
N GLU A 1118 -13.88 4.04 -26.32
CA GLU A 1118 -14.06 4.19 -27.77
C GLU A 1118 -14.82 5.50 -28.06
N ARG A 1119 -14.89 5.92 -29.33
CA ARG A 1119 -15.50 7.20 -29.70
C ARG A 1119 -17.04 7.14 -29.69
N GLY A 1120 -17.63 8.02 -28.90
CA GLY A 1120 -19.05 8.34 -28.96
C GLY A 1120 -19.51 9.28 -27.84
N PRO A 1121 -20.83 9.59 -27.76
CA PRO A 1121 -21.82 9.36 -28.83
C PRO A 1121 -21.48 10.13 -30.11
N SER A 1122 -22.11 9.79 -31.24
CA SER A 1122 -21.89 10.45 -32.54
C SER A 1122 -22.47 11.88 -32.59
N LYS A 1123 -23.52 12.13 -31.82
CA LYS A 1123 -24.25 13.39 -31.66
C LYS A 1123 -24.48 13.64 -30.16
N PRO A 1124 -24.83 14.87 -29.73
CA PRO A 1124 -25.32 15.08 -28.37
C PRO A 1124 -26.51 14.14 -28.08
N LEU A 1125 -26.49 13.47 -26.93
CA LEU A 1125 -27.55 12.56 -26.49
C LEU A 1125 -28.00 12.94 -25.09
N THR A 1126 -29.29 12.87 -24.82
CA THR A 1126 -29.87 13.13 -23.48
C THR A 1126 -30.44 11.83 -22.94
N LEU A 1127 -30.14 11.50 -21.68
CA LEU A 1127 -30.91 10.52 -20.92
C LEU A 1127 -31.97 11.27 -20.11
N ARG A 1128 -33.19 10.72 -20.06
CA ARG A 1128 -34.35 11.31 -19.40
C ARG A 1128 -35.02 10.30 -18.48
N TRP A 1129 -35.53 10.77 -17.35
CA TRP A 1129 -36.29 9.98 -16.38
C TRP A 1129 -37.45 10.82 -15.84
N ALA A 1130 -38.69 10.32 -15.91
CA ALA A 1130 -39.83 10.97 -15.29
C ALA A 1130 -39.84 10.71 -13.78
N THR A 1131 -39.59 9.45 -13.40
CA THR A 1131 -39.58 8.96 -12.02
C THR A 1131 -38.21 8.46 -11.57
N TYR A 1132 -38.00 8.42 -10.26
CA TYR A 1132 -36.83 7.75 -9.69
C TYR A 1132 -36.78 6.25 -10.06
N TYR A 1133 -37.93 5.65 -10.38
CA TYR A 1133 -38.01 4.26 -10.82
C TYR A 1133 -37.47 4.06 -12.23
N ASP A 1134 -37.73 4.99 -13.17
CA ASP A 1134 -37.17 4.92 -14.53
C ASP A 1134 -35.64 4.98 -14.50
N ALA A 1135 -35.07 5.86 -13.65
CA ALA A 1135 -33.63 5.94 -13.42
C ALA A 1135 -33.08 4.63 -12.84
N ALA A 1136 -33.74 4.04 -11.83
CA ALA A 1136 -33.32 2.77 -11.23
C ALA A 1136 -33.47 1.56 -12.16
N ASP A 1137 -34.47 1.56 -13.03
CA ASP A 1137 -34.69 0.53 -14.05
C ASP A 1137 -33.61 0.63 -15.14
N GLN A 1138 -33.33 1.84 -15.63
CA GLN A 1138 -32.24 2.11 -16.58
C GLN A 1138 -30.85 1.78 -16.00
N ALA A 1139 -30.62 2.04 -14.71
CA ALA A 1139 -29.41 1.60 -14.00
C ALA A 1139 -29.24 0.06 -14.05
N GLY A 1140 -30.34 -0.68 -14.02
CA GLY A 1140 -30.37 -2.13 -14.24
C GLY A 1140 -30.09 -2.54 -15.70
N ILE A 1141 -30.90 -2.03 -16.64
CA ILE A 1141 -30.81 -2.34 -18.09
C ILE A 1141 -29.40 -2.06 -18.64
N SER A 1142 -28.76 -0.99 -18.17
CA SER A 1142 -27.40 -0.61 -18.56
C SER A 1142 -26.36 -1.72 -18.31
N ARG A 1143 -26.57 -2.59 -17.31
CA ARG A 1143 -25.64 -3.69 -16.99
C ARG A 1143 -25.72 -4.83 -18.02
N ILE A 1144 -26.84 -4.93 -18.73
CA ILE A 1144 -27.09 -5.91 -19.79
C ILE A 1144 -26.48 -5.40 -21.11
N TYR A 1145 -26.62 -4.10 -21.44
CA TYR A 1145 -25.87 -3.48 -22.55
C TYR A 1145 -24.35 -3.50 -22.30
N GLY A 1146 -23.92 -3.26 -21.06
CA GLY A 1146 -22.53 -3.44 -20.64
C GLY A 1146 -22.06 -4.91 -20.63
N GLY A 1147 -22.94 -5.89 -20.88
CA GLY A 1147 -22.61 -7.31 -20.98
C GLY A 1147 -22.21 -8.02 -19.68
N ILE A 1148 -22.37 -7.38 -18.50
CA ILE A 1148 -21.88 -7.94 -17.22
C ILE A 1148 -22.96 -8.62 -16.37
N HIS A 1149 -24.24 -8.46 -16.71
CA HIS A 1149 -25.38 -9.10 -16.04
C HIS A 1149 -26.42 -9.61 -17.04
N ILE A 1150 -27.11 -10.69 -16.68
CA ILE A 1150 -28.30 -11.20 -17.39
C ILE A 1150 -29.59 -10.55 -16.85
N ALA A 1151 -30.70 -10.66 -17.58
CA ALA A 1151 -31.98 -10.09 -17.16
C ALA A 1151 -32.46 -10.62 -15.78
N ALA A 1152 -32.20 -11.89 -15.46
CA ALA A 1152 -32.57 -12.47 -14.16
C ALA A 1152 -31.88 -11.78 -12.97
N ASP A 1153 -30.61 -11.39 -13.11
CA ASP A 1153 -29.85 -10.66 -12.09
C ASP A 1153 -30.46 -9.29 -11.81
N ASP A 1154 -30.83 -8.57 -12.87
CA ASP A 1154 -31.41 -7.24 -12.82
C ASP A 1154 -32.81 -7.26 -12.21
N LEU A 1155 -33.74 -7.99 -12.84
CA LEU A 1155 -35.14 -8.02 -12.42
C LEU A 1155 -35.33 -8.62 -11.02
N GLY A 1156 -34.48 -9.58 -10.62
CA GLY A 1156 -34.37 -10.05 -9.24
C GLY A 1156 -33.88 -8.94 -8.29
N GLY A 1157 -32.79 -8.28 -8.65
CA GLY A 1157 -32.21 -7.16 -7.88
C GLY A 1157 -33.20 -6.03 -7.64
N ARG A 1158 -33.97 -5.61 -8.66
CA ARG A 1158 -35.00 -4.55 -8.50
C ARG A 1158 -36.09 -4.94 -7.50
N ARG A 1159 -36.60 -6.17 -7.54
CA ARG A 1159 -37.62 -6.67 -6.59
C ARG A 1159 -37.11 -6.67 -5.14
N ILE A 1160 -35.85 -7.07 -4.93
CA ILE A 1160 -35.20 -7.02 -3.61
C ILE A 1160 -34.99 -5.57 -3.18
N GLY A 1161 -34.43 -4.72 -4.05
CA GLY A 1161 -34.20 -3.31 -3.78
C GLY A 1161 -35.47 -2.57 -3.36
N SER A 1162 -36.58 -2.80 -4.06
CA SER A 1162 -37.89 -2.24 -3.70
C SER A 1162 -38.35 -2.68 -2.30
N THR A 1163 -38.11 -3.94 -1.94
CA THR A 1163 -38.42 -4.47 -0.60
C THR A 1163 -37.53 -3.87 0.49
N VAL A 1164 -36.25 -3.63 0.18
CA VAL A 1164 -35.28 -2.99 1.08
C VAL A 1164 -35.61 -1.52 1.32
N GLY A 1165 -35.77 -0.73 0.25
CA GLY A 1165 -36.01 0.73 0.34
C GLY A 1165 -37.27 1.06 1.15
N LYS A 1166 -38.36 0.32 0.93
CA LYS A 1166 -39.60 0.45 1.70
C LYS A 1166 -39.42 0.17 3.20
N ARG A 1167 -38.67 -0.89 3.55
CA ARG A 1167 -38.39 -1.24 4.96
C ARG A 1167 -37.49 -0.22 5.64
N ALA A 1168 -36.44 0.23 4.96
CA ALA A 1168 -35.54 1.26 5.45
C ALA A 1168 -36.25 2.59 5.68
N PHE A 1169 -37.12 3.02 4.76
CA PHE A 1169 -37.90 4.26 4.92
C PHE A 1169 -38.82 4.21 6.15
N VAL A 1170 -39.63 3.14 6.29
CA VAL A 1170 -40.54 2.97 7.44
C VAL A 1170 -39.79 2.92 8.77
N LEU A 1171 -38.58 2.36 8.82
CA LEU A 1171 -37.75 2.42 10.03
C LEU A 1171 -37.19 3.83 10.28
N ALA A 1172 -36.74 4.53 9.24
CA ALA A 1172 -36.27 5.91 9.35
C ALA A 1172 -37.39 6.85 9.86
N GLU A 1173 -38.62 6.72 9.38
CA GLU A 1173 -39.78 7.47 9.89
C GLU A 1173 -40.02 7.22 11.40
N ARG A 1174 -39.87 5.98 11.87
CA ARG A 1174 -39.96 5.68 13.31
C ARG A 1174 -38.85 6.35 14.11
N TYR A 1175 -37.62 6.39 13.59
CA TYR A 1175 -36.53 7.17 14.20
C TYR A 1175 -36.88 8.66 14.24
N PHE A 1176 -37.39 9.22 13.14
CA PHE A 1176 -37.79 10.63 13.05
C PHE A 1176 -38.91 11.00 14.04
N ALA A 1177 -39.83 10.07 14.31
CA ALA A 1177 -40.96 10.24 15.21
C ALA A 1177 -40.66 9.93 16.69
N GLY A 1178 -39.51 9.32 17.02
CA GLY A 1178 -39.21 8.88 18.38
C GLY A 1178 -40.01 7.66 18.82
N THR A 1179 -40.24 6.71 17.90
CA THR A 1179 -41.09 5.52 18.12
C THR A 1179 -40.37 4.21 17.83
N VAL A 1180 -39.03 4.18 17.94
CA VAL A 1180 -38.24 2.93 17.82
C VAL A 1180 -38.12 2.20 19.15
N ARG A 1181 -38.07 2.95 20.25
CA ARG A 1181 -37.77 2.49 21.61
C ARG A 1181 -39.01 2.34 22.49
#